data_AF-A0A9W7XWH1-F1
#
_entry.id   AF-A0A9W7XWH1-F1
#
_cell.length_a   1.000
_cell.length_b   1.000
_cell.length_c   1.000
_cell.angle_alpha   90.00
_cell.angle_beta   90.00
_cell.angle_gamma   90.00
#
_symmetry.space_group_name_H-M   'P 1'
#
loop_
_entity.id
_entity.type
_entity.pdbx_description
1 polymer ?
#
loop_
_entity_poly.entity_id
_entity_poly.type
_entity_poly.pdbx_seq_one_letter_code
_entity_poly.pdbx_strand_id
1 'polypeptide(L)'
;TRATSFVKDLHRTVLSQPRADQPALLRTHKDKIIARLNSDYMRPWFGKKADGRVVDLEDMTYAEAISRMIKLMYVKHQQRWIHRSHCRAVLEFTGRAVCRLAQEATDVGIAIEFDKAAPPDYASRLVEGYPAAATLLLASEDVQFFVALCKRRGQKPFLFIPVLDADFGVFLQKDTIWQSEDLDSVVDGDPQRVAIQQGPVAARYSTVANEPVKDILDGIYHNHIAALVERQHGGDESSIPVIEYVGPEPAPAALPAEVRSQVSASGCVYWLPSQEDRLPGLEEWLLVLAGPHKSWLHALVVAPVIAQGDRYVDNYARRLLRPRPGRKVTVNCAGGLPSSVEIADSAGNLELGVGYNADHTIRLTVHHTTANGDCVPVSLAFAYAPAQTPAPIHESRQGNGASPMQGYIGICVPSTSGCTELADIVDTGEIAHSALTITKDHSRALCRTVGNRSWQYVRARGGRIQAPMEFLHIAAFSSILRILLSPVFGPNPTNVIHLYNKTMLNDGVVGLHVGDSIAAAVRICRLENVALGKQLTLMITLCRTGQAIATIEMALLGRSDHVDIHKTIRRHSGLTLTIALATAADIAVLEAKEWFLYREDASVAITPGMDIEFCLDSEYRFVKEGVYSSISTTGTVAIGARGGRRVHIADVDYKWGTALKDPVIEFLAKHR
;
A
#
# COMPACT_ATOMS: atom_id res chain seq x y z
N THR A 1 -2.93 44.36 -0.14
CA THR A 1 -4.24 44.42 0.53
C THR A 1 -4.14 45.28 1.78
N ARG A 2 -5.26 45.63 2.44
CA ARG A 2 -5.23 46.32 3.74
C ARG A 2 -4.47 45.51 4.79
N ALA A 3 -4.65 44.19 4.80
CA ALA A 3 -3.93 43.26 5.65
C ALA A 3 -2.41 43.34 5.49
N THR A 4 -1.89 43.26 4.25
CA THR A 4 -0.43 43.31 4.03
C THR A 4 0.15 44.67 4.42
N SER A 5 -0.62 45.75 4.23
CA SER A 5 -0.24 47.10 4.68
C SER A 5 -0.20 47.18 6.21
N PHE A 6 -1.18 46.59 6.90
CA PHE A 6 -1.21 46.50 8.36
C PHE A 6 -0.04 45.70 8.94
N VAL A 7 0.26 44.53 8.37
CA VAL A 7 1.40 43.71 8.78
C VAL A 7 2.72 44.44 8.55
N LYS A 8 2.85 45.17 7.42
CA LYS A 8 4.03 46.01 7.14
C LYS A 8 4.21 47.11 8.19
N ASP A 9 3.13 47.80 8.56
CA ASP A 9 3.17 48.83 9.61
C ASP A 9 3.57 48.23 10.96
N LEU A 10 2.93 47.13 11.37
CA LEU A 10 3.25 46.43 12.62
C LEU A 10 4.69 45.94 12.66
N HIS A 11 5.20 45.44 11.53
CA HIS A 11 6.59 45.03 11.43
C HIS A 11 7.53 46.20 11.68
N ARG A 12 7.26 47.35 11.04
CA ARG A 12 8.08 48.56 11.22
C ARG A 12 8.03 49.09 12.65
N THR A 13 6.85 49.13 13.29
CA THR A 13 6.66 49.80 14.58
C THR A 13 6.87 48.92 15.80
N VAL A 14 6.63 47.61 15.69
CA VAL A 14 6.69 46.67 16.83
C VAL A 14 7.63 45.51 16.55
N LEU A 15 7.39 44.72 15.51
CA LEU A 15 8.06 43.41 15.37
C LEU A 15 9.54 43.51 14.97
N SER A 16 9.98 44.67 14.47
CA SER A 16 11.39 44.99 14.20
C SER A 16 12.19 45.33 15.46
N GLN A 17 11.52 45.66 16.57
CA GLN A 17 12.16 46.05 17.83
C GLN A 17 12.63 44.81 18.62
N PRO A 18 13.59 44.95 19.55
CA PRO A 18 14.05 43.84 20.38
C PRO A 18 12.87 43.15 21.09
N ARG A 19 12.91 41.81 21.19
CA ARG A 19 11.80 41.01 21.76
C ARG A 19 11.37 41.45 23.16
N ALA A 20 12.29 41.97 23.97
CA ALA A 20 12.00 42.47 25.31
C ALA A 20 11.11 43.73 25.31
N ASP A 21 11.20 44.56 24.27
CA ASP A 21 10.49 45.86 24.19
C ASP A 21 9.11 45.74 23.54
N GLN A 22 8.89 44.68 22.75
CA GLN A 22 7.64 44.48 22.00
C GLN A 22 6.39 44.47 22.90
N PRO A 23 6.34 43.81 24.07
CA PRO A 23 5.16 43.83 24.92
C PRO A 23 4.76 45.23 25.40
N ALA A 24 5.72 46.12 25.69
CA ALA A 24 5.43 47.49 26.10
C ALA A 24 4.85 48.32 24.94
N LEU A 25 5.38 48.14 23.73
CA LEU A 25 4.87 48.78 22.52
C LEU A 25 3.46 48.28 22.16
N LEU A 26 3.21 46.98 22.29
CA LEU A 26 1.88 46.39 22.10
C LEU A 26 0.85 46.97 23.05
N ARG A 27 1.19 47.16 24.33
CA ARG A 27 0.31 47.80 25.32
C ARG A 27 0.03 49.26 24.97
N THR A 28 1.07 50.02 24.59
CA THR A 28 0.96 51.44 24.25
C THR A 28 0.03 51.69 23.05
N HIS A 29 0.00 50.76 22.09
CA HIS A 29 -0.81 50.88 20.87
C HIS A 29 -2.00 49.92 20.82
N LYS A 30 -2.40 49.33 21.95
CA LYS A 30 -3.38 48.24 22.04
C LYS A 30 -4.67 48.52 21.25
N ASP A 31 -5.34 49.63 21.53
CA ASP A 31 -6.64 49.94 20.90
C ASP A 31 -6.52 50.12 19.39
N LYS A 32 -5.44 50.76 18.92
CA LYS A 32 -5.17 50.95 17.50
C LYS A 32 -4.89 49.62 16.80
N ILE A 33 -4.14 48.72 17.44
CA ILE A 33 -3.84 47.39 16.90
C ILE A 33 -5.13 46.57 16.82
N ILE A 34 -5.92 46.54 17.89
CA ILE A 34 -7.19 45.80 17.94
C ILE A 34 -8.19 46.31 16.90
N ALA A 35 -8.31 47.63 16.73
CA ALA A 35 -9.15 48.22 15.70
C ALA A 35 -8.76 47.72 14.30
N ARG A 36 -7.46 47.73 13.97
CA ARG A 36 -6.97 47.26 12.67
C ARG A 36 -7.03 45.74 12.49
N LEU A 37 -6.83 44.95 13.55
CA LEU A 37 -7.07 43.50 13.49
C LEU A 37 -8.51 43.22 13.08
N ASN A 38 -9.46 43.93 13.70
CA ASN A 38 -10.88 43.76 13.41
C ASN A 38 -11.31 44.31 12.05
N SER A 39 -10.70 45.38 11.54
CA SER A 39 -11.11 46.01 10.28
C SER A 39 -10.36 45.49 9.05
N ASP A 40 -9.06 45.20 9.18
CA ASP A 40 -8.13 45.08 8.04
C ASP A 40 -7.47 43.71 7.93
N TYR A 41 -7.51 42.87 8.97
CA TYR A 41 -6.78 41.60 8.99
C TYR A 41 -7.71 40.38 9.01
N MET A 42 -7.23 39.26 8.50
CA MET A 42 -7.96 37.98 8.49
C MET A 42 -8.08 37.35 9.88
N ARG A 43 -7.19 37.71 10.82
CA ARG A 43 -7.28 37.31 12.22
C ARG A 43 -7.81 38.47 13.05
N PRO A 44 -9.12 38.55 13.31
CA PRO A 44 -9.66 39.58 14.17
C PRO A 44 -9.14 39.41 15.60
N TRP A 45 -9.33 40.44 16.41
CA TRP A 45 -9.24 40.31 17.85
C TRP A 45 -10.34 39.36 18.33
N PHE A 46 -9.97 38.42 19.22
CA PHE A 46 -10.93 37.44 19.71
C PHE A 46 -11.99 38.10 20.60
N GLY A 47 -11.53 38.89 21.57
CA GLY A 47 -12.33 39.47 22.65
C GLY A 47 -13.47 40.37 22.15
N LYS A 48 -14.69 39.84 22.17
CA LYS A 48 -15.89 40.55 21.71
C LYS A 48 -17.13 40.01 22.39
N LYS A 49 -17.86 40.89 23.09
CA LYS A 49 -19.13 40.54 23.74
C LYS A 49 -20.26 40.30 22.75
N ALA A 50 -21.34 39.68 23.22
CA ALA A 50 -22.53 39.43 22.41
C ALA A 50 -23.16 40.74 21.87
N ASP A 51 -23.08 41.83 22.62
CA ASP A 51 -23.53 43.17 22.24
C ASP A 51 -22.62 43.88 21.21
N GLY A 52 -21.48 43.27 20.88
CA GLY A 52 -20.53 43.76 19.90
C GLY A 52 -19.39 44.60 20.47
N ARG A 53 -19.38 44.92 21.77
CA ARG A 53 -18.26 45.63 22.42
C ARG A 53 -16.98 44.80 22.35
N VAL A 54 -15.89 45.49 22.05
CA VAL A 54 -14.53 44.93 22.04
C VAL A 54 -14.01 44.95 23.47
N VAL A 55 -13.56 43.79 23.96
CA VAL A 55 -13.11 43.60 25.35
C VAL A 55 -11.90 42.67 25.37
N ASP A 56 -11.24 42.49 26.51
CA ASP A 56 -10.22 41.46 26.66
C ASP A 56 -10.85 40.07 26.88
N LEU A 57 -10.03 39.02 26.81
CA LEU A 57 -10.52 37.64 26.93
C LEU A 57 -11.11 37.38 28.32
N GLU A 58 -10.48 37.88 29.37
CA GLU A 58 -10.93 37.82 30.77
C GLU A 58 -12.30 38.48 31.02
N ASP A 59 -12.70 39.42 30.17
CA ASP A 59 -13.97 40.14 30.29
C ASP A 59 -15.13 39.45 29.54
N MET A 60 -14.87 38.32 28.88
CA MET A 60 -15.88 37.50 28.22
C MET A 60 -16.48 36.45 29.16
N THR A 61 -17.74 36.11 28.95
CA THR A 61 -18.36 34.93 29.57
C THR A 61 -18.00 33.64 28.83
N TYR A 62 -18.20 32.48 29.46
CA TYR A 62 -17.97 31.18 28.82
C TYR A 62 -18.82 31.01 27.55
N ALA A 63 -20.10 31.39 27.59
CA ALA A 63 -20.99 31.32 26.44
C ALA A 63 -20.54 32.23 25.28
N GLU A 64 -20.10 33.46 25.59
CA GLU A 64 -19.57 34.40 24.59
C GLU A 64 -18.30 33.85 23.94
N ALA A 65 -17.36 33.30 24.73
CA ALA A 65 -16.11 32.75 24.22
C ALA A 65 -16.36 31.57 23.28
N ILE A 66 -17.20 30.60 23.67
CA ILE A 66 -17.53 29.44 22.83
C ILE A 66 -18.24 29.88 21.54
N SER A 67 -19.24 30.75 21.64
CA SER A 67 -19.95 31.30 20.48
C SER A 67 -18.97 32.00 19.52
N ARG A 68 -18.02 32.78 20.07
CA ARG A 68 -17.01 33.48 19.29
C ARG A 68 -16.01 32.54 18.62
N MET A 69 -15.58 31.46 19.27
CA MET A 69 -14.75 30.43 18.64
C MET A 69 -15.45 29.84 17.42
N ILE A 70 -16.71 29.41 17.59
CA ILE A 70 -17.50 28.81 16.50
C ILE A 70 -17.66 29.80 15.35
N LYS A 71 -18.06 31.05 15.65
CA LYS A 71 -18.21 32.10 14.64
C LYS A 71 -16.96 32.33 13.78
N LEU A 72 -15.77 32.12 14.35
CA LEU A 72 -14.50 32.34 13.66
C LEU A 72 -13.87 31.07 13.08
N MET A 73 -14.39 29.89 13.42
CA MET A 73 -13.81 28.58 13.05
C MET A 73 -14.75 27.69 12.23
N TYR A 74 -16.01 28.09 12.09
CA TYR A 74 -17.06 27.35 11.41
C TYR A 74 -17.71 28.22 10.31
N VAL A 75 -17.70 27.71 9.08
CA VAL A 75 -18.32 28.37 7.92
C VAL A 75 -19.79 27.97 7.86
N LYS A 76 -20.67 28.82 8.42
CA LYS A 76 -22.08 28.51 8.63
C LYS A 76 -22.83 28.10 7.36
N HIS A 77 -22.63 28.83 6.25
CA HIS A 77 -23.37 28.59 5.00
C HIS A 77 -22.94 27.31 4.27
N GLN A 78 -21.74 26.79 4.56
CA GLN A 78 -21.22 25.51 4.05
C GLN A 78 -21.36 24.37 5.06
N GLN A 79 -21.91 24.67 6.25
CA GLN A 79 -22.05 23.76 7.37
C GLN A 79 -20.76 22.98 7.73
N ARG A 80 -19.59 23.61 7.56
CA ARG A 80 -18.28 22.95 7.79
C ARG A 80 -17.42 23.67 8.81
N TRP A 81 -16.63 22.89 9.54
CA TRP A 81 -15.46 23.40 10.24
C TRP A 81 -14.35 23.73 9.25
N ILE A 82 -13.62 24.82 9.46
CA ILE A 82 -12.47 25.18 8.64
C ILE A 82 -11.36 24.12 8.75
N HIS A 83 -11.21 23.50 9.92
CA HIS A 83 -10.35 22.34 10.11
C HIS A 83 -10.83 21.46 11.27
N ARG A 84 -10.63 20.14 11.18
CA ARG A 84 -11.05 19.18 12.23
C ARG A 84 -10.46 19.50 13.60
N SER A 85 -9.23 20.01 13.66
CA SER A 85 -8.61 20.39 14.95
C SER A 85 -9.30 21.58 15.62
N HIS A 86 -9.99 22.45 14.88
CA HIS A 86 -10.75 23.56 15.46
C HIS A 86 -12.01 23.04 16.16
N CYS A 87 -12.71 22.07 15.55
CA CYS A 87 -13.83 21.37 16.20
C CYS A 87 -13.40 20.77 17.55
N ARG A 88 -12.30 20.00 17.54
CA ARG A 88 -11.73 19.40 18.77
C ARG A 88 -11.41 20.45 19.83
N ALA A 89 -10.87 21.60 19.43
CA ALA A 89 -10.51 22.67 20.36
C ALA A 89 -11.73 23.34 20.98
N VAL A 90 -12.79 23.57 20.21
CA VAL A 90 -14.06 24.08 20.74
C VAL A 90 -14.63 23.07 21.73
N LEU A 91 -14.71 21.79 21.37
CA LEU A 91 -15.21 20.75 22.27
C LEU A 91 -14.40 20.64 23.58
N GLU A 92 -13.08 20.75 23.49
CA GLU A 92 -12.19 20.70 24.64
C GLU A 92 -12.35 21.91 25.57
N PHE A 93 -12.50 23.11 24.99
CA PHE A 93 -12.80 24.31 25.77
C PHE A 93 -14.21 24.29 26.38
N THR A 94 -15.20 23.77 25.64
CA THR A 94 -16.55 23.52 26.16
C THR A 94 -16.52 22.51 27.31
N GLY A 95 -15.77 21.41 27.19
CA GLY A 95 -15.59 20.45 28.27
C GLY A 95 -14.97 21.09 29.51
N ARG A 96 -13.96 21.96 29.33
CA ARG A 96 -13.38 22.76 30.41
C ARG A 96 -14.41 23.69 31.07
N ALA A 97 -15.24 24.35 30.28
CA ALA A 97 -16.33 25.19 30.76
C ALA A 97 -17.34 24.38 31.60
N VAL A 98 -17.76 23.21 31.10
CA VAL A 98 -18.64 22.28 31.84
C VAL A 98 -18.01 21.87 33.18
N CYS A 99 -16.73 21.47 33.21
CA CYS A 99 -16.06 21.12 34.47
C CYS A 99 -16.00 22.29 35.47
N ARG A 100 -15.99 23.54 34.99
CA ARG A 100 -16.02 24.73 35.85
C ARG A 100 -17.41 25.01 36.41
N LEU A 101 -18.44 24.80 35.59
CA LEU A 101 -19.81 25.18 35.86
C LEU A 101 -20.59 24.08 36.60
N ALA A 102 -20.19 22.82 36.44
CA ALA A 102 -20.81 21.69 37.10
C ALA A 102 -20.62 21.74 38.62
N GLN A 103 -21.68 21.46 39.36
CA GLN A 103 -21.67 21.41 40.83
C GLN A 103 -21.47 19.98 41.37
N GLU A 104 -21.79 18.95 40.56
CA GLU A 104 -21.62 17.53 40.88
C GLU A 104 -20.95 16.76 39.72
N ALA A 105 -20.25 15.66 40.02
CA ALA A 105 -19.45 14.91 39.04
C ALA A 105 -20.27 14.13 37.98
N THR A 106 -21.59 14.00 38.18
CA THR A 106 -22.52 13.20 37.36
C THR A 106 -22.95 13.88 36.06
N ASP A 107 -22.53 15.12 35.80
CA ASP A 107 -23.06 16.01 34.75
C ASP A 107 -22.30 15.99 33.40
N VAL A 108 -21.40 15.00 33.22
CA VAL A 108 -20.48 14.88 32.06
C VAL A 108 -21.19 14.50 30.74
N GLY A 109 -22.48 14.16 30.78
CA GLY A 109 -23.26 13.75 29.60
C GLY A 109 -23.42 14.84 28.53
N ILE A 110 -23.39 16.12 28.93
CA ILE A 110 -23.58 17.25 28.01
C ILE A 110 -22.42 17.39 27.01
N ALA A 111 -21.19 17.01 27.40
CA ALA A 111 -20.03 16.99 26.50
C ALA A 111 -20.21 16.02 25.31
N ILE A 112 -20.90 14.89 25.55
CA ILE A 112 -21.19 13.86 24.54
C ILE A 112 -22.32 14.33 23.62
N GLU A 113 -23.29 15.09 24.15
CA GLU A 113 -24.40 15.64 23.37
C GLU A 113 -23.99 16.78 22.42
N PHE A 114 -22.87 17.47 22.68
CA PHE A 114 -22.34 18.47 21.75
C PHE A 114 -21.87 17.86 20.43
N ASP A 115 -21.37 16.63 20.41
CA ASP A 115 -20.96 15.97 19.16
C ASP A 115 -22.15 15.69 18.22
N LYS A 116 -23.37 15.67 18.77
CA LYS A 116 -24.63 15.51 18.04
C LYS A 116 -25.34 16.83 17.70
N ALA A 117 -24.88 17.94 18.29
CA ALA A 117 -25.49 19.26 18.12
C ALA A 117 -24.98 19.95 16.83
N ALA A 118 -25.76 20.87 16.27
CA ALA A 118 -25.22 21.78 15.27
C ALA A 118 -24.24 22.75 15.95
N PRO A 119 -23.00 22.94 15.44
CA PRO A 119 -22.01 23.81 16.06
C PRO A 119 -22.50 25.20 16.46
N PRO A 120 -23.31 25.91 15.64
CA PRO A 120 -23.85 27.22 16.02
C PRO A 120 -24.66 27.23 17.34
N ASP A 121 -25.21 26.09 17.75
CA ASP A 121 -26.10 25.96 18.90
C ASP A 121 -25.36 25.57 20.19
N TYR A 122 -24.03 25.38 20.14
CA TYR A 122 -23.30 24.91 21.32
C TYR A 122 -23.39 25.88 22.49
N ALA A 123 -23.31 27.19 22.21
CA ALA A 123 -23.37 28.20 23.27
C ALA A 123 -24.76 28.24 23.93
N SER A 124 -25.85 28.13 23.16
CA SER A 124 -27.21 28.11 23.72
C SER A 124 -27.45 26.84 24.54
N ARG A 125 -27.06 25.67 24.03
CA ARG A 125 -27.16 24.40 24.77
C ARG A 125 -26.34 24.41 26.06
N LEU A 126 -25.16 25.05 26.06
CA LEU A 126 -24.37 25.20 27.28
C LEU A 126 -25.11 26.06 28.31
N VAL A 127 -25.75 27.16 27.89
CA VAL A 127 -26.51 28.03 28.79
C VAL A 127 -27.78 27.35 29.29
N GLU A 128 -28.44 26.53 28.47
CA GLU A 128 -29.60 25.73 28.88
C GLU A 128 -29.25 24.73 29.99
N GLY A 129 -28.12 24.02 29.85
CA GLY A 129 -27.63 23.12 30.90
C GLY A 129 -27.02 23.84 32.11
N TYR A 130 -26.32 24.95 31.88
CA TYR A 130 -25.60 25.71 32.89
C TYR A 130 -25.84 27.22 32.73
N PRO A 131 -26.93 27.77 33.31
CA PRO A 131 -27.29 29.18 33.16
C PRO A 131 -26.19 30.17 33.57
N ALA A 132 -25.31 29.77 34.51
CA ALA A 132 -24.16 30.56 34.93
C ALA A 132 -23.17 30.85 33.77
N ALA A 133 -23.14 30.04 32.71
CA ALA A 133 -22.27 30.25 31.54
C ALA A 133 -22.52 31.59 30.81
N ALA A 134 -23.72 32.16 30.95
CA ALA A 134 -24.12 33.42 30.32
C ALA A 134 -23.70 34.67 31.12
N THR A 135 -23.31 34.51 32.39
CA THR A 135 -23.03 35.64 33.30
C THR A 135 -21.65 35.56 33.94
N LEU A 136 -21.13 34.35 34.17
CA LEU A 136 -19.82 34.13 34.74
C LEU A 136 -18.73 34.44 33.71
N LEU A 137 -17.84 35.37 34.06
CA LEU A 137 -16.63 35.68 33.29
C LEU A 137 -15.64 34.53 33.33
N LEU A 138 -14.76 34.44 32.34
CA LEU A 138 -13.70 33.44 32.30
C LEU A 138 -12.79 33.57 33.53
N ALA A 139 -12.64 32.48 34.29
CA ALA A 139 -11.66 32.41 35.36
C ALA A 139 -10.23 32.54 34.81
N SER A 140 -9.31 33.13 35.59
CA SER A 140 -7.94 33.37 35.15
C SER A 140 -7.20 32.10 34.70
N GLU A 141 -7.44 30.96 35.35
CA GLU A 141 -6.86 29.67 34.96
C GLU A 141 -7.41 29.18 33.61
N ASP A 142 -8.67 29.52 33.30
CA ASP A 142 -9.32 29.10 32.06
C ASP A 142 -8.96 30.02 30.90
N VAL A 143 -8.66 31.30 31.17
CA VAL A 143 -8.00 32.22 30.23
C VAL A 143 -6.61 31.68 29.85
N GLN A 144 -5.79 31.28 30.83
CA GLN A 144 -4.48 30.68 30.57
C GLN A 144 -4.60 29.37 29.79
N PHE A 145 -5.56 28.51 30.15
CA PHE A 145 -5.86 27.29 29.41
C PHE A 145 -6.23 27.58 27.96
N PHE A 146 -7.10 28.56 27.70
CA PHE A 146 -7.49 28.95 26.35
C PHE A 146 -6.31 29.45 25.51
N VAL A 147 -5.45 30.29 26.08
CA VAL A 147 -4.24 30.77 25.39
C VAL A 147 -3.26 29.62 25.12
N ALA A 148 -3.10 28.68 26.06
CA ALA A 148 -2.28 27.50 25.87
C ALA A 148 -2.85 26.58 24.76
N LEU A 149 -4.17 26.41 24.72
CA LEU A 149 -4.88 25.68 23.66
C LEU A 149 -4.62 26.31 22.29
N CYS A 150 -4.59 27.65 22.21
CA CYS A 150 -4.24 28.40 21.00
C CYS A 150 -2.80 28.16 20.51
N LYS A 151 -1.88 27.76 21.41
CA LYS A 151 -0.45 27.53 21.13
C LYS A 151 -0.08 26.05 20.92
N ARG A 152 -1.04 25.12 21.10
CA ARG A 152 -0.79 23.66 21.10
C ARG A 152 -0.18 23.14 19.78
N ARG A 153 0.82 22.26 19.88
CA ARG A 153 1.44 21.57 18.73
C ARG A 153 0.48 20.56 18.10
N GLY A 154 0.58 20.35 16.79
CA GLY A 154 -0.28 19.41 16.05
C GLY A 154 -1.69 19.93 15.74
N GLN A 155 -1.97 21.20 16.06
CA GLN A 155 -3.24 21.85 15.80
C GLN A 155 -3.10 22.97 14.76
N LYS A 156 -4.09 23.09 13.86
CA LYS A 156 -4.14 24.22 12.93
C LYS A 156 -4.21 25.54 13.73
N PRO A 157 -3.36 26.54 13.42
CA PRO A 157 -3.37 27.82 14.11
C PRO A 157 -4.78 28.41 14.18
N PHE A 158 -5.05 29.12 15.27
CA PHE A 158 -6.33 29.78 15.48
C PHE A 158 -6.49 30.96 14.51
N LEU A 159 -7.74 31.25 14.18
CA LEU A 159 -8.11 32.23 13.15
C LEU A 159 -8.35 33.63 13.73
N PHE A 160 -7.72 33.92 14.87
CA PHE A 160 -7.86 35.16 15.61
C PHE A 160 -6.66 35.38 16.53
N ILE A 161 -6.56 36.60 17.06
CA ILE A 161 -5.55 36.97 18.05
C ILE A 161 -6.21 36.93 19.45
N PRO A 162 -5.79 36.01 20.34
CA PRO A 162 -6.38 35.88 21.67
C PRO A 162 -5.80 36.86 22.70
N VAL A 163 -4.53 37.23 22.56
CA VAL A 163 -3.79 38.10 23.49
C VAL A 163 -2.72 38.93 22.75
N LEU A 164 -2.32 40.07 23.33
CA LEU A 164 -1.17 40.87 22.88
C LEU A 164 0.02 40.68 23.84
N ASP A 165 0.72 39.56 23.70
CA ASP A 165 1.87 39.19 24.53
C ASP A 165 3.16 39.02 23.68
N ALA A 166 4.20 38.45 24.27
CA ALA A 166 5.47 38.17 23.58
C ALA A 166 5.32 37.21 22.37
N ASP A 167 4.23 36.45 22.29
CA ASP A 167 3.95 35.53 21.19
C ASP A 167 3.05 36.15 20.10
N PHE A 168 2.70 37.44 20.21
CA PHE A 168 1.86 38.14 19.24
C PHE A 168 2.36 37.98 17.79
N GLY A 169 3.67 38.09 17.55
CA GLY A 169 4.25 37.92 16.22
C GLY A 169 3.96 36.53 15.62
N VAL A 170 3.97 35.49 16.46
CA VAL A 170 3.64 34.11 16.06
C VAL A 170 2.15 34.01 15.72
N PHE A 171 1.28 34.53 16.59
CA PHE A 171 -0.16 34.54 16.34
C PHE A 171 -0.54 35.35 15.10
N LEU A 172 0.22 36.40 14.78
CA LEU A 172 -0.02 37.22 13.61
C LEU A 172 0.37 36.49 12.32
N GLN A 173 1.58 35.94 12.26
CA GLN A 173 2.23 35.56 10.99
C GLN A 173 2.19 34.08 10.62
N LYS A 174 1.94 33.18 11.58
CA LYS A 174 1.96 31.73 11.34
C LYS A 174 0.80 31.30 10.46
N ASP A 175 1.01 30.55 9.38
CA ASP A 175 -0.06 29.95 8.54
C ASP A 175 -1.07 30.96 7.96
N THR A 176 -0.57 31.86 7.11
CA THR A 176 -1.25 33.10 6.67
C THR A 176 -1.56 33.18 5.17
N ILE A 177 -1.35 32.08 4.42
CA ILE A 177 -1.45 32.09 2.95
C ILE A 177 -2.72 31.37 2.47
N TRP A 178 -3.10 30.23 3.05
CA TRP A 178 -4.23 29.42 2.56
C TRP A 178 -5.58 30.16 2.56
N GLN A 179 -5.71 31.25 3.34
CA GLN A 179 -6.90 32.10 3.35
C GLN A 179 -7.16 32.77 2.00
N SER A 180 -6.14 32.94 1.13
CA SER A 180 -6.35 33.44 -0.23
C SER A 180 -7.09 32.43 -1.12
N GLU A 181 -7.03 31.13 -0.77
CA GLU A 181 -7.69 30.05 -1.51
C GLU A 181 -9.07 29.69 -0.92
N ASP A 182 -9.38 30.13 0.31
CA ASP A 182 -10.65 29.88 1.01
C ASP A 182 -11.15 31.18 1.67
N LEU A 183 -11.64 32.13 0.86
CA LEU A 183 -12.13 33.42 1.37
C LEU A 183 -13.37 33.28 2.27
N ASP A 184 -14.18 32.23 2.11
CA ASP A 184 -15.35 31.98 2.96
C ASP A 184 -14.98 31.68 4.42
N SER A 185 -13.73 31.30 4.66
CA SER A 185 -13.16 31.13 6.00
C SER A 185 -12.77 32.44 6.68
N VAL A 186 -12.73 33.54 5.93
CA VAL A 186 -12.32 34.87 6.39
C VAL A 186 -13.55 35.68 6.76
N VAL A 187 -13.41 36.49 7.81
CA VAL A 187 -14.49 37.39 8.25
C VAL A 187 -14.96 38.26 7.08
N ASP A 188 -16.26 38.21 6.80
CA ASP A 188 -16.97 38.93 5.74
C ASP A 188 -16.53 38.57 4.30
N GLY A 189 -15.73 37.53 4.10
CA GLY A 189 -15.26 37.10 2.77
C GLY A 189 -14.37 38.12 2.05
N ASP A 190 -13.81 39.11 2.78
CA ASP A 190 -13.15 40.27 2.18
C ASP A 190 -11.69 39.97 1.75
N PRO A 191 -11.35 40.01 0.45
CA PRO A 191 -9.98 39.78 -0.02
C PRO A 191 -8.98 40.85 0.47
N GLN A 192 -9.43 42.01 0.95
CA GLN A 192 -8.53 43.01 1.55
C GLN A 192 -7.96 42.58 2.90
N ARG A 193 -8.49 41.52 3.51
CA ARG A 193 -8.05 40.97 4.81
C ARG A 193 -6.99 39.88 4.71
N VAL A 194 -6.72 39.36 3.51
CA VAL A 194 -5.78 38.26 3.31
C VAL A 194 -4.46 38.71 2.70
N ALA A 195 -3.45 37.86 2.82
CA ALA A 195 -2.20 37.98 2.09
C ALA A 195 -2.28 37.13 0.81
N ILE A 196 -2.00 37.73 -0.34
CA ILE A 196 -1.94 37.04 -1.64
C ILE A 196 -0.51 37.20 -2.16
N GLN A 197 0.16 36.09 -2.43
CA GLN A 197 1.52 36.09 -2.95
C GLN A 197 1.49 36.35 -4.45
N GLN A 198 2.12 37.44 -4.89
CA GLN A 198 2.22 37.77 -6.31
C GLN A 198 3.52 38.50 -6.63
N GLY A 199 4.17 38.11 -7.72
CA GLY A 199 5.35 38.78 -8.24
C GLY A 199 4.97 40.11 -8.91
N PRO A 200 5.62 41.25 -8.58
CA PRO A 200 5.21 42.57 -9.09
C PRO A 200 5.35 42.69 -10.61
N VAL A 201 6.37 42.08 -11.21
CA VAL A 201 6.58 42.08 -12.66
C VAL A 201 5.63 41.12 -13.37
N ALA A 202 5.36 39.95 -12.78
CA ALA A 202 4.47 38.95 -13.35
C ALA A 202 3.01 39.43 -13.41
N ALA A 203 2.60 40.26 -12.43
CA ALA A 203 1.23 40.75 -12.31
C ALA A 203 0.71 41.48 -13.57
N ARG A 204 1.58 42.15 -14.34
CA ARG A 204 1.16 42.85 -15.58
C ARG A 204 0.79 41.90 -16.72
N TYR A 205 1.16 40.62 -16.62
CA TYR A 205 0.89 39.60 -17.64
C TYR A 205 -0.31 38.71 -17.27
N SER A 206 -0.74 38.70 -16.00
CA SER A 206 -1.93 37.98 -15.55
C SER A 206 -3.18 38.83 -15.76
N THR A 207 -3.64 38.95 -17.01
CA THR A 207 -4.74 39.87 -17.40
C THR A 207 -6.12 39.21 -17.50
N VAL A 208 -6.19 37.88 -17.58
CA VAL A 208 -7.43 37.10 -17.70
C VAL A 208 -7.61 36.25 -16.44
N ALA A 209 -8.79 36.33 -15.82
CA ALA A 209 -9.12 35.49 -14.69
C ALA A 209 -9.67 34.13 -15.14
N ASN A 210 -9.38 33.07 -14.39
CA ASN A 210 -9.83 31.69 -14.64
C ASN A 210 -9.41 31.12 -16.01
N GLU A 211 -8.32 31.63 -16.58
CA GLU A 211 -7.72 31.04 -17.78
C GLU A 211 -7.20 29.62 -17.45
N PRO A 212 -7.59 28.58 -18.20
CA PRO A 212 -7.08 27.23 -17.98
C PRO A 212 -5.56 27.18 -18.06
N VAL A 213 -4.92 26.44 -17.16
CA VAL A 213 -3.45 26.29 -17.16
C VAL A 213 -2.91 25.75 -18.49
N LYS A 214 -3.69 24.90 -19.17
CA LYS A 214 -3.37 24.40 -20.49
C LYS A 214 -3.25 25.54 -21.50
N ASP A 215 -4.21 26.45 -21.53
CA ASP A 215 -4.27 27.54 -22.50
C ASP A 215 -3.14 28.54 -22.28
N ILE A 216 -2.81 28.84 -21.02
CA ILE A 216 -1.65 29.68 -20.66
C ILE A 216 -0.36 29.07 -21.22
N LEU A 217 -0.12 27.78 -20.92
CA LEU A 217 1.12 27.10 -21.29
C LEU A 217 1.20 26.86 -22.81
N ASP A 218 0.10 26.44 -23.43
CA ASP A 218 0.01 26.25 -24.88
C ASP A 218 0.20 27.58 -25.62
N GLY A 219 -0.41 28.66 -25.14
CA GLY A 219 -0.25 29.99 -25.73
C GLY A 219 1.22 30.42 -25.73
N ILE A 220 1.92 30.24 -24.60
CA ILE A 220 3.37 30.52 -24.52
C ILE A 220 4.15 29.58 -25.46
N TYR A 221 3.84 28.29 -25.43
CA TYR A 221 4.52 27.26 -26.22
C TYR A 221 4.40 27.50 -27.73
N HIS A 222 3.17 27.68 -28.24
CA HIS A 222 2.91 27.89 -29.66
C HIS A 222 3.44 29.24 -30.15
N ASN A 223 3.39 30.29 -29.34
CA ASN A 223 3.99 31.58 -29.71
C ASN A 223 5.52 31.49 -29.81
N HIS A 224 6.16 30.73 -28.93
CA HIS A 224 7.60 30.44 -29.05
C HIS A 224 7.91 29.61 -30.30
N ILE A 225 7.10 28.60 -30.64
CA ILE A 225 7.25 27.83 -31.88
C ILE A 225 7.15 28.75 -33.09
N ALA A 226 6.08 29.54 -33.22
CA ALA A 226 5.91 30.46 -34.33
C ALA A 226 7.10 31.44 -34.46
N ALA A 227 7.58 31.99 -33.35
CA ALA A 227 8.75 32.87 -33.37
C ALA A 227 10.04 32.16 -33.79
N LEU A 228 10.24 30.89 -33.43
CA LEU A 228 11.40 30.10 -33.83
C LEU A 228 11.32 29.68 -35.31
N VAL A 229 10.16 29.26 -35.79
CA VAL A 229 9.93 28.93 -37.20
C VAL A 229 10.21 30.13 -38.09
N GLU A 230 9.71 31.31 -37.72
CA GLU A 230 10.00 32.53 -38.47
C GLU A 230 11.51 32.85 -38.51
N ARG A 231 12.18 32.82 -37.35
CA ARG A 231 13.57 33.28 -37.22
C ARG A 231 14.61 32.29 -37.75
N GLN A 232 14.36 30.99 -37.61
CA GLN A 232 15.35 29.93 -37.89
C GLN A 232 15.01 29.12 -39.13
N HIS A 233 13.74 29.08 -39.52
CA HIS A 233 13.23 28.28 -40.63
C HIS A 233 12.60 29.15 -41.73
N GLY A 234 12.65 30.48 -41.62
CA GLY A 234 12.11 31.40 -42.63
C GLY A 234 10.60 31.26 -42.86
N GLY A 235 9.87 30.82 -41.84
CA GLY A 235 8.42 30.55 -41.95
C GLY A 235 8.08 29.16 -42.51
N ASP A 236 9.07 28.35 -42.91
CA ASP A 236 8.84 27.04 -43.52
C ASP A 236 8.92 25.90 -42.48
N GLU A 237 7.75 25.46 -41.98
CA GLU A 237 7.64 24.33 -41.06
C GLU A 237 8.18 23.01 -41.63
N SER A 238 8.21 22.84 -42.96
CA SER A 238 8.71 21.60 -43.57
C SER A 238 10.23 21.43 -43.42
N SER A 239 10.94 22.52 -43.14
CA SER A 239 12.38 22.51 -42.87
C SER A 239 12.73 22.09 -41.44
N ILE A 240 11.74 21.92 -40.55
CA ILE A 240 11.95 21.46 -39.18
C ILE A 240 12.35 19.97 -39.21
N PRO A 241 13.49 19.58 -38.62
CA PRO A 241 13.91 18.18 -38.57
C PRO A 241 12.87 17.32 -37.87
N VAL A 242 12.36 16.30 -38.58
CA VAL A 242 11.47 15.30 -38.00
C VAL A 242 12.33 14.18 -37.40
N ILE A 243 12.18 13.99 -36.10
CA ILE A 243 12.81 12.89 -35.36
C ILE A 243 11.73 11.94 -34.85
N GLU A 244 12.11 10.68 -34.67
CA GLU A 244 11.23 9.64 -34.16
C GLU A 244 10.68 9.97 -32.76
N TYR A 245 11.55 10.41 -31.84
CA TYR A 245 11.17 10.86 -30.50
C TYR A 245 12.19 11.83 -29.91
N VAL A 246 11.77 12.66 -28.95
CA VAL A 246 12.64 13.58 -28.21
C VAL A 246 13.33 12.83 -27.07
N GLY A 247 14.65 12.77 -27.12
CA GLY A 247 15.49 12.06 -26.14
C GLY A 247 16.96 12.10 -26.53
N PRO A 248 17.84 11.41 -25.77
CA PRO A 248 19.28 11.37 -26.05
C PRO A 248 19.57 10.95 -27.50
N GLU A 249 20.51 11.64 -28.14
CA GLU A 249 20.96 11.26 -29.49
C GLU A 249 21.81 9.98 -29.45
N PRO A 250 21.69 9.09 -30.44
CA PRO A 250 22.55 7.92 -30.55
C PRO A 250 24.02 8.34 -30.61
N ALA A 251 24.83 7.80 -29.69
CA ALA A 251 26.27 8.01 -29.69
C ALA A 251 26.99 6.79 -30.29
N PRO A 252 28.02 6.98 -31.13
CA PRO A 252 28.79 5.86 -31.64
C PRO A 252 29.55 5.17 -30.48
N ALA A 253 29.41 3.86 -30.40
CA ALA A 253 30.11 3.02 -29.44
C ALA A 253 31.01 2.02 -30.17
N ALA A 254 32.21 1.79 -29.63
CA ALA A 254 33.18 0.85 -30.18
C ALA A 254 33.11 -0.50 -29.46
N LEU A 255 33.21 -1.59 -30.20
CA LEU A 255 33.33 -2.93 -29.64
C LEU A 255 34.80 -3.31 -29.43
N PRO A 256 35.11 -4.15 -28.42
CA PRO A 256 36.41 -4.81 -28.30
C PRO A 256 36.75 -5.61 -29.56
N ALA A 257 38.04 -5.71 -29.89
CA ALA A 257 38.52 -6.40 -31.09
C ALA A 257 38.16 -7.90 -31.13
N GLU A 258 37.93 -8.49 -29.95
CA GLU A 258 37.56 -9.87 -29.75
C GLU A 258 36.11 -10.17 -30.16
N VAL A 259 35.25 -9.15 -30.23
CA VAL A 259 33.89 -9.29 -30.75
C VAL A 259 33.94 -9.28 -32.27
N ARG A 260 33.76 -10.45 -32.87
CA ARG A 260 33.67 -10.55 -34.32
C ARG A 260 32.30 -10.03 -34.76
N SER A 261 32.28 -9.27 -35.84
CA SER A 261 31.05 -8.75 -36.42
C SER A 261 31.01 -8.95 -37.93
N GLN A 262 29.82 -9.15 -38.47
CA GLN A 262 29.54 -9.18 -39.90
C GLN A 262 28.34 -8.26 -40.14
N VAL A 263 28.56 -7.19 -40.88
CA VAL A 263 27.54 -6.19 -41.22
C VAL A 263 27.09 -6.39 -42.66
N SER A 264 25.79 -6.41 -42.89
CA SER A 264 25.18 -6.46 -44.21
C SER A 264 24.02 -5.46 -44.33
N ALA A 265 23.47 -5.29 -45.53
CA ALA A 265 22.29 -4.45 -45.75
C ALA A 265 21.04 -4.96 -45.01
N SER A 266 21.00 -6.26 -44.69
CA SER A 266 19.87 -6.92 -44.01
C SER A 266 20.02 -6.96 -42.49
N GLY A 267 21.14 -6.51 -41.93
CA GLY A 267 21.39 -6.58 -40.50
C GLY A 267 22.85 -6.78 -40.10
N CYS A 268 23.08 -7.03 -38.81
CA CYS A 268 24.40 -7.28 -38.23
C CYS A 268 24.41 -8.58 -37.45
N VAL A 269 25.50 -9.35 -37.55
CA VAL A 269 25.74 -10.55 -36.75
C VAL A 269 26.99 -10.34 -35.91
N TYR A 270 26.91 -10.62 -34.62
CA TYR A 270 27.99 -10.50 -33.65
C TYR A 270 28.28 -11.86 -32.99
N TRP A 271 29.55 -12.18 -32.80
CA TRP A 271 30.00 -13.36 -32.04
C TRP A 271 30.79 -12.91 -30.84
N LEU A 272 30.27 -13.19 -29.65
CA LEU A 272 30.88 -12.80 -28.39
C LEU A 272 31.94 -13.81 -27.94
N PRO A 273 33.05 -13.36 -27.34
CA PRO A 273 34.09 -14.24 -26.83
C PRO A 273 33.57 -15.13 -25.69
N SER A 274 34.21 -16.29 -25.48
CA SER A 274 33.84 -17.24 -24.41
C SER A 274 34.36 -16.85 -23.02
N GLN A 275 35.19 -15.81 -22.91
CA GLN A 275 35.74 -15.33 -21.65
C GLN A 275 35.02 -14.05 -21.21
N GLU A 276 34.60 -14.01 -19.94
CA GLU A 276 33.74 -12.95 -19.40
C GLU A 276 34.46 -11.60 -19.29
N ASP A 277 35.75 -11.60 -18.98
CA ASP A 277 36.62 -10.42 -18.89
C ASP A 277 36.89 -9.73 -20.24
N ARG A 278 36.54 -10.39 -21.35
CA ARG A 278 36.71 -9.88 -22.72
C ARG A 278 35.40 -9.42 -23.37
N LEU A 279 34.30 -9.43 -22.62
CA LEU A 279 33.01 -8.94 -23.12
C LEU A 279 32.99 -7.40 -23.16
N PRO A 280 32.21 -6.80 -24.08
CA PRO A 280 31.98 -5.36 -24.06
C PRO A 280 31.25 -4.94 -22.78
N GLY A 281 31.43 -3.67 -22.38
CA GLY A 281 30.61 -3.05 -21.34
C GLY A 281 29.14 -3.02 -21.74
N LEU A 282 28.24 -3.01 -20.75
CA LEU A 282 26.79 -3.09 -20.99
C LEU A 282 26.29 -1.91 -21.82
N GLU A 283 26.71 -0.69 -21.51
CA GLU A 283 26.24 0.51 -22.18
C GLU A 283 26.68 0.55 -23.63
N GLU A 284 27.98 0.32 -23.89
CA GLU A 284 28.54 0.29 -25.24
C GLU A 284 27.89 -0.81 -26.08
N TRP A 285 27.68 -1.99 -25.49
CA TRP A 285 27.01 -3.11 -26.15
C TRP A 285 25.58 -2.77 -26.56
N LEU A 286 24.78 -2.20 -25.66
CA LEU A 286 23.40 -1.84 -25.94
C LEU A 286 23.29 -0.76 -27.01
N LEU A 287 24.17 0.24 -27.00
CA LEU A 287 24.23 1.28 -28.04
C LEU A 287 24.59 0.68 -29.41
N VAL A 288 25.53 -0.28 -29.46
CA VAL A 288 25.86 -0.98 -30.72
C VAL A 288 24.66 -1.78 -31.25
N LEU A 289 23.90 -2.45 -30.37
CA LEU A 289 22.69 -3.17 -30.77
C LEU A 289 21.59 -2.24 -31.30
N ALA A 290 21.41 -1.06 -30.69
CA ALA A 290 20.42 -0.08 -31.09
C ALA A 290 20.67 0.53 -32.48
N GLY A 291 21.95 0.64 -32.86
CA GLY A 291 22.37 1.26 -34.10
C GLY A 291 22.36 2.80 -34.06
N PRO A 292 22.67 3.44 -35.20
CA PRO A 292 22.93 4.89 -35.25
C PRO A 292 21.67 5.77 -35.33
N HIS A 293 20.47 5.17 -35.40
CA HIS A 293 19.21 5.89 -35.59
C HIS A 293 18.28 5.70 -34.38
N LYS A 294 17.54 6.76 -34.03
CA LYS A 294 16.44 6.67 -33.06
C LYS A 294 15.37 5.72 -33.61
N SER A 295 15.10 4.67 -32.86
CA SER A 295 14.18 3.59 -33.21
C SER A 295 13.54 3.02 -31.94
N TRP A 296 12.58 2.11 -32.08
CA TRP A 296 12.01 1.36 -30.96
C TRP A 296 13.08 0.61 -30.16
N LEU A 297 14.12 0.08 -30.83
CA LEU A 297 15.19 -0.66 -30.16
C LEU A 297 16.10 0.29 -29.39
N HIS A 298 16.43 1.45 -29.97
CA HIS A 298 17.15 2.50 -29.28
C HIS A 298 16.38 2.98 -28.04
N ALA A 299 15.07 3.26 -28.17
CA ALA A 299 14.23 3.61 -27.04
C ALA A 299 14.18 2.50 -25.98
N LEU A 300 14.02 1.23 -26.40
CA LEU A 300 13.99 0.07 -25.51
C LEU A 300 15.26 -0.10 -24.69
N VAL A 301 16.44 0.13 -25.28
CA VAL A 301 17.69 -0.07 -24.56
C VAL A 301 18.15 1.17 -23.83
N VAL A 302 17.84 2.39 -24.29
CA VAL A 302 18.30 3.65 -23.66
C VAL A 302 17.38 4.11 -22.54
N ALA A 303 16.06 3.84 -22.62
CA ALA A 303 15.14 4.27 -21.58
C ALA A 303 15.55 3.71 -20.20
N PRO A 304 15.65 4.54 -19.16
CA PRO A 304 16.02 4.06 -17.82
C PRO A 304 14.87 3.26 -17.17
N VAL A 305 13.64 3.56 -17.58
CA VAL A 305 12.41 3.00 -16.98
C VAL A 305 11.48 2.42 -18.03
N ILE A 306 10.65 1.47 -17.60
CA ILE A 306 9.47 0.98 -18.31
C ILE A 306 8.25 1.45 -17.52
N ALA A 307 7.26 2.02 -18.21
CA ALA A 307 6.00 2.42 -17.60
C ALA A 307 5.08 1.20 -17.44
N GLN A 308 4.60 0.94 -16.23
CA GLN A 308 3.68 -0.15 -15.89
C GLN A 308 2.41 0.44 -15.26
N GLY A 309 1.41 0.75 -16.08
CA GLY A 309 0.20 1.43 -15.61
C GLY A 309 0.52 2.83 -15.08
N ASP A 310 0.36 3.03 -13.77
CA ASP A 310 0.60 4.28 -13.04
C ASP A 310 2.00 4.38 -12.41
N ARG A 311 2.87 3.40 -12.67
CA ARG A 311 4.21 3.30 -12.06
C ARG A 311 5.32 3.25 -13.10
N TYR A 312 6.52 3.62 -12.67
CA TYR A 312 7.76 3.38 -13.41
C TYR A 312 8.56 2.30 -12.72
N VAL A 313 9.13 1.38 -13.50
CA VAL A 313 10.06 0.36 -13.01
C VAL A 313 11.37 0.42 -13.79
N ASP A 314 12.46 -0.04 -13.17
CA ASP A 314 13.75 -0.14 -13.84
C ASP A 314 13.63 -0.97 -15.12
N ASN A 315 14.28 -0.49 -16.19
CA ASN A 315 14.26 -1.17 -17.46
C ASN A 315 15.05 -2.48 -17.42
N TYR A 316 14.32 -3.58 -17.18
CA TYR A 316 14.88 -4.92 -17.09
C TYR A 316 15.24 -5.53 -18.46
N ALA A 317 14.77 -4.97 -19.58
CA ALA A 317 15.12 -5.45 -20.93
C ALA A 317 16.62 -5.28 -21.19
N ARG A 318 17.22 -4.20 -20.69
CA ARG A 318 18.66 -3.94 -20.72
C ARG A 318 19.47 -5.10 -20.12
N ARG A 319 19.00 -5.64 -18.99
CA ARG A 319 19.66 -6.77 -18.30
C ARG A 319 19.53 -8.08 -19.10
N LEU A 320 18.44 -8.27 -19.85
CA LEU A 320 18.22 -9.45 -20.67
C LEU A 320 19.07 -9.42 -21.95
N LEU A 321 19.31 -8.23 -22.50
CA LEU A 321 20.14 -8.01 -23.69
C LEU A 321 21.64 -7.89 -23.39
N ARG A 322 22.08 -8.08 -22.13
CA ARG A 322 23.49 -7.99 -21.74
C ARG A 322 24.38 -8.95 -22.53
N PRO A 323 25.65 -8.59 -22.81
CA PRO A 323 26.57 -9.48 -23.50
C PRO A 323 26.84 -10.71 -22.61
N ARG A 324 26.92 -11.89 -23.23
CA ARG A 324 27.11 -13.17 -22.53
C ARG A 324 28.16 -14.02 -23.25
N PRO A 325 28.97 -14.82 -22.52
CA PRO A 325 30.07 -15.57 -23.14
C PRO A 325 29.60 -16.55 -24.23
N GLY A 326 30.31 -16.55 -25.36
CA GLY A 326 30.12 -17.51 -26.45
C GLY A 326 28.76 -17.44 -27.14
N ARG A 327 28.05 -16.31 -27.03
CA ARG A 327 26.74 -16.10 -27.69
C ARG A 327 26.89 -15.48 -29.06
N LYS A 328 26.00 -15.89 -29.97
CA LYS A 328 25.80 -15.27 -31.27
C LYS A 328 24.60 -14.32 -31.18
N VAL A 329 24.75 -13.08 -31.61
CA VAL A 329 23.69 -12.07 -31.59
C VAL A 329 23.43 -11.57 -33.01
N THR A 330 22.20 -11.66 -33.47
CA THR A 330 21.78 -11.24 -34.81
C THR A 330 20.80 -10.08 -34.67
N VAL A 331 21.11 -8.92 -35.24
CA VAL A 331 20.19 -7.79 -35.40
C VAL A 331 19.72 -7.78 -36.84
N ASN A 332 18.45 -8.11 -37.06
CA ASN A 332 17.84 -8.03 -38.38
C ASN A 332 17.35 -6.61 -38.63
N CYS A 333 17.53 -6.10 -39.85
CA CYS A 333 17.09 -4.78 -40.25
C CYS A 333 16.15 -4.84 -41.45
N ALA A 334 15.12 -3.98 -41.44
CA ALA A 334 14.24 -3.74 -42.57
C ALA A 334 14.29 -2.23 -42.91
N GLY A 335 14.67 -1.89 -44.15
CA GLY A 335 14.78 -0.49 -44.57
C GLY A 335 15.83 0.32 -43.78
N GLY A 336 16.87 -0.33 -43.25
CA GLY A 336 17.92 0.31 -42.45
C GLY A 336 17.59 0.49 -40.96
N LEU A 337 16.37 0.14 -40.53
CA LEU A 337 15.96 0.17 -39.13
C LEU A 337 15.90 -1.25 -38.54
N PRO A 338 16.20 -1.42 -37.24
CA PRO A 338 16.12 -2.73 -36.60
C PRO A 338 14.68 -3.26 -36.63
N SER A 339 14.50 -4.53 -37.00
CA SER A 339 13.22 -5.24 -37.00
C SER A 339 13.17 -6.32 -35.92
N SER A 340 14.29 -7.00 -35.67
CA SER A 340 14.43 -7.94 -34.55
C SER A 340 15.87 -8.10 -34.06
N VAL A 341 16.01 -8.61 -32.84
CA VAL A 341 17.27 -9.02 -32.22
C VAL A 341 17.12 -10.46 -31.74
N GLU A 342 18.04 -11.33 -32.11
CA GLU A 342 18.06 -12.74 -31.74
C GLU A 342 19.39 -13.08 -31.06
N ILE A 343 19.33 -13.75 -29.90
CA ILE A 343 20.51 -14.25 -29.18
C ILE A 343 20.45 -15.76 -29.16
N ALA A 344 21.46 -16.41 -29.72
CA ALA A 344 21.60 -17.85 -29.74
C ALA A 344 22.83 -18.33 -28.95
N ASP A 345 22.74 -19.53 -28.40
CA ASP A 345 23.86 -20.21 -27.77
C ASP A 345 24.92 -20.67 -28.79
N SER A 346 26.01 -21.28 -28.29
CA SER A 346 27.10 -21.79 -29.14
C SER A 346 26.68 -22.95 -30.04
N ALA A 347 25.56 -23.62 -29.75
CA ALA A 347 24.98 -24.69 -30.56
C ALA A 347 23.95 -24.17 -31.58
N GLY A 348 23.61 -22.89 -31.53
CA GLY A 348 22.63 -22.25 -32.40
C GLY A 348 21.19 -22.28 -31.88
N ASN A 349 20.96 -22.71 -30.63
CA ASN A 349 19.63 -22.66 -30.03
C ASN A 349 19.30 -21.21 -29.65
N LEU A 350 18.13 -20.73 -30.08
CA LEU A 350 17.64 -19.40 -29.73
C LEU A 350 17.34 -19.34 -28.22
N GLU A 351 17.91 -18.36 -27.53
CA GLU A 351 17.69 -18.10 -26.10
C GLU A 351 16.81 -16.86 -25.86
N LEU A 352 16.96 -15.84 -26.70
CA LEU A 352 16.21 -14.58 -26.59
C LEU A 352 15.89 -14.05 -27.98
N GLY A 353 14.63 -13.70 -28.20
CA GLY A 353 14.19 -12.94 -29.37
C GLY A 353 13.53 -11.63 -28.93
N VAL A 354 13.82 -10.53 -29.60
CA VAL A 354 13.12 -9.25 -29.43
C VAL A 354 12.67 -8.80 -30.82
N GLY A 355 11.38 -8.63 -31.03
CA GLY A 355 10.84 -8.23 -32.34
C GLY A 355 9.90 -7.05 -32.21
N TYR A 356 9.85 -6.21 -33.24
CA TYR A 356 8.89 -5.14 -33.34
C TYR A 356 7.81 -5.48 -34.37
N ASN A 357 6.56 -5.42 -33.93
CA ASN A 357 5.39 -5.84 -34.68
C ASN A 357 4.71 -4.63 -35.35
N ALA A 358 3.89 -4.90 -36.37
CA ALA A 358 3.16 -3.87 -37.10
C ALA A 358 2.14 -3.08 -36.25
N ASP A 359 1.74 -3.61 -35.08
CA ASP A 359 0.84 -2.97 -34.12
C ASP A 359 1.57 -2.05 -33.12
N HIS A 360 2.81 -1.66 -33.43
CA HIS A 360 3.69 -0.86 -32.57
C HIS A 360 4.02 -1.53 -31.23
N THR A 361 3.91 -2.85 -31.16
CA THR A 361 4.33 -3.62 -29.98
C THR A 361 5.72 -4.21 -30.15
N ILE A 362 6.49 -4.18 -29.06
CA ILE A 362 7.75 -4.88 -28.94
C ILE A 362 7.47 -6.19 -28.19
N ARG A 363 7.83 -7.33 -28.77
CA ARG A 363 7.73 -8.63 -28.13
C ARG A 363 9.11 -9.14 -27.77
N LEU A 364 9.37 -9.33 -26.48
CA LEU A 364 10.57 -9.94 -25.95
C LEU A 364 10.25 -11.36 -25.51
N THR A 365 10.85 -12.35 -26.15
CA THR A 365 10.62 -13.77 -25.91
C THR A 365 11.89 -14.43 -25.39
N VAL A 366 11.83 -14.97 -24.18
CA VAL A 366 12.87 -15.84 -23.63
C VAL A 366 12.53 -17.28 -23.98
N HIS A 367 13.46 -18.00 -24.60
CA HIS A 367 13.31 -19.41 -24.93
C HIS A 367 14.04 -20.25 -23.89
N HIS A 368 13.30 -21.12 -23.20
CA HIS A 368 13.86 -22.01 -22.19
C HIS A 368 13.70 -23.47 -22.59
N THR A 369 14.80 -24.21 -22.59
CA THR A 369 14.78 -25.66 -22.84
C THR A 369 14.46 -26.40 -21.55
N THR A 370 13.35 -27.15 -21.54
CA THR A 370 12.93 -27.98 -20.41
C THR A 370 13.86 -29.19 -20.23
N ALA A 371 13.73 -29.89 -19.10
CA ALA A 371 14.47 -31.13 -18.83
C ALA A 371 14.19 -32.23 -19.86
N ASN A 372 13.04 -32.18 -20.57
CA ASN A 372 12.67 -33.14 -21.61
C ASN A 372 13.21 -32.77 -22.99
N GLY A 373 13.89 -31.62 -23.12
CA GLY A 373 14.41 -31.11 -24.39
C GLY A 373 13.43 -30.22 -25.16
N ASP A 374 12.19 -30.06 -24.68
CA ASP A 374 11.21 -29.16 -25.29
C ASP A 374 11.60 -27.70 -25.08
N CYS A 375 11.47 -26.86 -26.10
CA CYS A 375 11.69 -25.41 -26.00
C CYS A 375 10.38 -24.70 -25.68
N VAL A 376 10.33 -24.00 -24.54
CA VAL A 376 9.15 -23.26 -24.08
C VAL A 376 9.43 -21.76 -24.14
N PRO A 377 8.68 -20.99 -24.97
CA PRO A 377 8.82 -19.55 -25.05
C PRO A 377 8.05 -18.83 -23.95
N VAL A 378 8.68 -17.84 -23.31
CA VAL A 378 8.10 -16.93 -22.32
C VAL A 378 8.17 -15.51 -22.90
N SER A 379 7.02 -14.95 -23.27
CA SER A 379 6.95 -13.65 -23.95
C SER A 379 6.49 -12.52 -23.04
N LEU A 380 7.13 -11.37 -23.16
CA LEU A 380 6.74 -10.07 -22.60
C LEU A 380 6.40 -9.13 -23.76
N ALA A 381 5.37 -8.31 -23.58
CA ALA A 381 4.92 -7.36 -24.59
C ALA A 381 5.04 -5.93 -24.07
N PHE A 382 5.59 -5.04 -24.89
CA PHE A 382 5.69 -3.62 -24.60
C PHE A 382 5.00 -2.83 -25.71
N ALA A 383 4.30 -1.77 -25.37
CA ALA A 383 3.86 -0.75 -26.31
C ALA A 383 4.96 0.31 -26.45
N TYR A 384 5.32 0.64 -27.68
CA TYR A 384 6.24 1.73 -27.98
C TYR A 384 5.45 3.01 -28.26
N ALA A 385 5.65 4.03 -27.42
CA ALA A 385 4.92 5.29 -27.44
C ALA A 385 5.90 6.47 -27.58
N PRO A 386 6.42 6.77 -28.78
CA PRO A 386 7.42 7.83 -28.99
C PRO A 386 6.96 9.23 -28.57
N ALA A 387 5.65 9.48 -28.55
CA ALA A 387 5.06 10.73 -28.07
C ALA A 387 5.19 10.93 -26.54
N GLN A 388 5.41 9.86 -25.77
CA GLN A 388 5.56 9.89 -24.31
C GLN A 388 7.05 9.92 -23.93
N THR A 389 7.70 11.04 -24.23
CA THR A 389 9.16 11.18 -24.20
C THR A 389 9.85 10.84 -22.86
N PRO A 390 9.27 11.07 -21.65
CA PRO A 390 9.92 10.65 -20.41
C PRO A 390 10.00 9.13 -20.24
N ALA A 391 9.12 8.38 -20.90
CA ALA A 391 9.03 6.92 -20.78
C ALA A 391 8.41 6.33 -22.06
N PRO A 392 9.16 6.21 -23.17
CA PRO A 392 8.61 5.78 -24.46
C PRO A 392 8.24 4.29 -24.51
N ILE A 393 8.54 3.51 -23.46
CA ILE A 393 8.30 2.07 -23.39
C ILE A 393 7.31 1.78 -22.27
N HIS A 394 6.17 1.22 -22.63
CA HIS A 394 5.12 0.84 -21.70
C HIS A 394 4.95 -0.66 -21.71
N GLU A 395 4.80 -1.30 -20.57
CA GLU A 395 4.40 -2.71 -20.54
C GLU A 395 2.95 -2.84 -21.02
N SER A 396 2.75 -3.63 -22.07
CA SER A 396 1.41 -3.88 -22.60
C SER A 396 0.72 -4.93 -21.74
N ARG A 397 -0.42 -4.56 -21.16
CA ARG A 397 -1.32 -5.52 -20.48
C ARG A 397 -2.14 -6.36 -21.47
N GLN A 398 -2.22 -5.92 -22.72
CA GLN A 398 -2.93 -6.64 -23.78
C GLN A 398 -1.93 -7.54 -24.53
N GLY A 399 -1.69 -8.72 -23.97
CA GLY A 399 -1.07 -9.82 -24.71
C GLY A 399 -2.11 -10.89 -24.95
N ASN A 400 -2.56 -11.08 -26.20
CA ASN A 400 -3.33 -12.23 -26.68
C ASN A 400 -2.51 -13.56 -26.63
N GLY A 401 -1.49 -13.65 -25.77
CA GLY A 401 -0.59 -14.78 -25.64
C GLY A 401 -0.62 -15.34 -24.22
N ALA A 402 -0.11 -16.57 -24.06
CA ALA A 402 -0.01 -17.20 -22.76
C ALA A 402 0.81 -16.32 -21.79
N SER A 403 0.33 -16.13 -20.56
CA SER A 403 1.04 -15.29 -19.59
C SER A 403 2.45 -15.83 -19.32
N PRO A 404 3.42 -15.00 -18.90
CA PRO A 404 4.75 -15.49 -18.54
C PRO A 404 4.73 -16.68 -17.55
N MET A 405 3.72 -16.73 -16.68
CA MET A 405 3.48 -17.86 -15.76
C MET A 405 3.08 -19.14 -16.47
N GLN A 406 2.21 -19.05 -17.48
CA GLN A 406 1.79 -20.20 -18.26
C GLN A 406 2.97 -20.81 -19.02
N GLY A 407 3.86 -19.96 -19.57
CA GLY A 407 5.14 -20.40 -20.12
C GLY A 407 6.02 -21.07 -19.06
N TYR A 408 6.23 -20.44 -17.90
CA TYR A 408 7.01 -21.06 -16.81
C TYR A 408 6.44 -22.40 -16.35
N ILE A 409 5.12 -22.57 -16.31
CA ILE A 409 4.53 -23.84 -15.90
C ILE A 409 4.55 -24.89 -16.98
N GLY A 410 4.48 -24.51 -18.25
CA GLY A 410 4.82 -25.43 -19.35
C GLY A 410 6.23 -26.02 -19.20
N ILE A 411 7.17 -25.29 -18.59
CA ILE A 411 8.50 -25.81 -18.24
C ILE A 411 8.41 -26.85 -17.10
N CYS A 412 7.56 -26.61 -16.11
CA CYS A 412 7.50 -27.44 -14.91
C CYS A 412 6.55 -28.66 -15.01
N VAL A 413 5.50 -28.61 -15.85
CA VAL A 413 4.45 -29.64 -15.94
C VAL A 413 4.03 -29.89 -17.40
N PRO A 414 3.95 -31.15 -17.86
CA PRO A 414 3.63 -31.47 -19.26
C PRO A 414 2.18 -31.18 -19.72
N SER A 415 1.23 -30.93 -18.81
CA SER A 415 -0.15 -30.54 -19.18
C SER A 415 -0.77 -29.52 -18.22
N THR A 416 -1.34 -28.46 -18.79
CA THR A 416 -2.03 -27.36 -18.10
C THR A 416 -3.55 -27.51 -18.11
N SER A 417 -4.07 -28.68 -18.50
CA SER A 417 -5.50 -28.96 -18.59
C SER A 417 -6.18 -28.79 -17.22
N GLY A 418 -6.99 -27.74 -17.08
CA GLY A 418 -7.82 -27.50 -15.89
C GLY A 418 -7.26 -26.50 -14.87
N CYS A 419 -6.75 -25.37 -15.33
CA CYS A 419 -6.51 -24.21 -14.45
C CYS A 419 -7.86 -23.55 -14.15
N THR A 420 -8.49 -23.90 -13.02
CA THR A 420 -9.67 -23.19 -12.51
C THR A 420 -9.29 -21.76 -12.12
N GLU A 421 -10.15 -20.80 -12.46
CA GLU A 421 -10.01 -19.42 -12.01
C GLU A 421 -10.11 -19.37 -10.48
N LEU A 422 -9.25 -18.58 -9.83
CA LEU A 422 -9.20 -18.51 -8.36
C LEU A 422 -10.39 -17.75 -7.73
N ALA A 423 -11.36 -17.29 -8.53
CA ALA A 423 -12.68 -17.02 -7.96
C ALA A 423 -13.21 -18.26 -7.20
N ASP A 424 -12.82 -19.47 -7.62
CA ASP A 424 -13.23 -20.71 -6.98
C ASP A 424 -12.37 -21.07 -5.75
N ILE A 425 -11.09 -20.68 -5.65
CA ILE A 425 -10.15 -21.25 -4.65
C ILE A 425 -10.23 -20.55 -3.27
N VAL A 426 -10.68 -19.29 -3.20
CA VAL A 426 -10.82 -18.59 -1.91
C VAL A 426 -12.01 -19.14 -1.09
N ASP A 427 -13.05 -19.61 -1.79
CA ASP A 427 -14.31 -20.11 -1.21
C ASP A 427 -14.50 -21.63 -1.31
N THR A 428 -13.76 -22.35 -2.18
CA THR A 428 -13.72 -23.82 -2.12
C THR A 428 -12.75 -24.28 -1.03
N GLY A 429 -13.13 -25.33 -0.31
CA GLY A 429 -12.36 -25.87 0.81
C GLY A 429 -11.01 -26.49 0.42
N GLU A 430 -10.75 -27.72 0.85
CA GLU A 430 -9.54 -28.44 0.47
C GLU A 430 -9.58 -28.86 -1.01
N ILE A 431 -8.53 -28.53 -1.77
CA ILE A 431 -8.42 -28.94 -3.17
C ILE A 431 -7.57 -30.20 -3.26
N ALA A 432 -8.20 -31.33 -3.59
CA ALA A 432 -7.52 -32.61 -3.78
C ALA A 432 -6.92 -32.74 -5.19
N HIS A 433 -5.68 -33.23 -5.27
CA HIS A 433 -4.93 -33.37 -6.52
C HIS A 433 -4.53 -34.82 -6.84
N SER A 434 -4.11 -35.05 -8.08
CA SER A 434 -3.66 -36.36 -8.57
C SER A 434 -2.52 -36.93 -7.71
N ALA A 435 -2.64 -38.19 -7.32
CA ALA A 435 -1.65 -38.84 -6.47
C ALA A 435 -0.34 -39.13 -7.23
N LEU A 436 0.80 -38.92 -6.56
CA LEU A 436 2.13 -39.31 -7.04
C LEU A 436 2.48 -40.69 -6.49
N THR A 437 2.74 -41.65 -7.37
CA THR A 437 3.27 -42.97 -6.98
C THR A 437 4.80 -42.97 -7.04
N ILE A 438 5.45 -43.30 -5.93
CA ILE A 438 6.91 -43.31 -5.83
C ILE A 438 7.45 -44.56 -6.51
N THR A 439 8.24 -44.39 -7.58
CA THR A 439 8.93 -45.49 -8.25
C THR A 439 10.38 -45.59 -7.81
N LYS A 440 11.01 -46.75 -8.06
CA LYS A 440 12.42 -46.96 -7.77
C LYS A 440 13.32 -46.00 -8.55
N ASP A 441 12.93 -45.69 -9.79
CA ASP A 441 13.70 -44.79 -10.65
C ASP A 441 13.54 -43.33 -10.22
N HIS A 442 12.36 -42.92 -9.77
CA HIS A 442 12.18 -41.61 -9.10
C HIS A 442 13.14 -41.48 -7.91
N SER A 443 13.17 -42.48 -7.02
CA SER A 443 14.03 -42.45 -5.83
C SER A 443 15.51 -42.37 -6.18
N ARG A 444 15.96 -43.14 -7.17
CA ARG A 444 17.34 -43.10 -7.66
C ARG A 444 17.71 -41.77 -8.31
N ALA A 445 16.82 -41.23 -9.15
CA ALA A 445 17.04 -39.95 -9.82
C ALA A 445 17.19 -38.84 -8.77
N LEU A 446 16.27 -38.76 -7.81
CA LEU A 446 16.33 -37.79 -6.73
C LEU A 446 17.62 -37.93 -5.91
N CYS A 447 17.96 -39.14 -5.46
CA CYS A 447 19.19 -39.40 -4.69
C CYS A 447 20.46 -39.00 -5.44
N ARG A 448 20.53 -39.22 -6.76
CA ARG A 448 21.65 -38.78 -7.59
C ARG A 448 21.71 -37.26 -7.67
N THR A 449 20.57 -36.59 -7.90
CA THR A 449 20.48 -35.14 -8.04
C THR A 449 20.88 -34.41 -6.76
N VAL A 450 20.37 -34.85 -5.60
CA VAL A 450 20.65 -34.19 -4.31
C VAL A 450 21.93 -34.73 -3.64
N GLY A 451 22.56 -35.75 -4.23
CA GLY A 451 23.76 -36.39 -3.67
C GLY A 451 23.49 -37.25 -2.42
N ASN A 452 22.25 -37.66 -2.16
CA ASN A 452 21.91 -38.48 -1.00
C ASN A 452 22.31 -39.95 -1.23
N ARG A 453 23.27 -40.43 -0.42
CA ARG A 453 23.84 -41.78 -0.53
C ARG A 453 23.36 -42.73 0.55
N SER A 454 22.26 -42.40 1.25
CA SER A 454 21.73 -43.27 2.30
C SER A 454 21.40 -44.66 1.75
N TRP A 455 21.92 -45.69 2.42
CA TRP A 455 21.72 -47.08 2.03
C TRP A 455 20.23 -47.50 2.04
N GLN A 456 19.41 -46.79 2.83
CA GLN A 456 17.97 -47.03 3.01
C GLN A 456 17.17 -46.84 1.72
N TYR A 457 17.65 -45.99 0.81
CA TYR A 457 17.00 -45.68 -0.47
C TYR A 457 17.48 -46.57 -1.62
N VAL A 458 18.48 -47.40 -1.36
CA VAL A 458 19.13 -48.26 -2.37
C VAL A 458 18.87 -49.74 -2.11
N ARG A 459 18.91 -50.17 -0.84
CA ARG A 459 18.75 -51.57 -0.44
C ARG A 459 17.40 -51.79 0.24
N ALA A 460 16.72 -52.87 -0.16
CA ALA A 460 15.48 -53.29 0.49
C ALA A 460 15.80 -53.93 1.85
N ARG A 461 15.10 -53.52 2.90
CA ARG A 461 15.12 -54.19 4.22
C ARG A 461 13.71 -54.72 4.47
N GLY A 462 13.56 -56.04 4.63
CA GLY A 462 12.24 -56.67 4.77
C GLY A 462 11.37 -56.58 3.50
N GLY A 463 11.98 -56.56 2.31
CA GLY A 463 11.26 -56.57 1.02
C GLY A 463 10.77 -55.21 0.51
N ARG A 464 10.93 -54.11 1.27
CA ARG A 464 10.59 -52.74 0.82
C ARG A 464 11.82 -51.83 0.83
N ILE A 465 11.89 -50.94 -0.16
CA ILE A 465 12.92 -49.89 -0.24
C ILE A 465 12.31 -48.61 0.31
N GLN A 466 12.99 -47.93 1.23
CA GLN A 466 12.52 -46.64 1.72
C GLN A 466 12.65 -45.57 0.63
N ALA A 467 11.80 -44.55 0.69
CA ALA A 467 11.85 -43.40 -0.18
C ALA A 467 12.23 -42.15 0.62
N PRO A 468 13.01 -41.23 0.04
CA PRO A 468 13.28 -39.91 0.62
C PRO A 468 11.99 -39.15 0.97
N MET A 469 12.01 -38.40 2.07
CA MET A 469 10.83 -37.66 2.55
C MET A 469 10.50 -36.46 1.63
N GLU A 470 11.45 -36.02 0.82
CA GLU A 470 11.29 -34.97 -0.19
C GLU A 470 10.21 -35.30 -1.22
N PHE A 471 9.83 -36.58 -1.37
CA PHE A 471 8.67 -36.97 -2.19
C PHE A 471 7.35 -36.38 -1.69
N LEU A 472 7.24 -36.00 -0.41
CA LEU A 472 6.11 -35.22 0.11
C LEU A 472 5.99 -33.86 -0.61
N HIS A 473 7.11 -33.17 -0.84
CA HIS A 473 7.12 -31.89 -1.56
C HIS A 473 6.87 -32.09 -3.06
N ILE A 474 7.46 -33.12 -3.65
CA ILE A 474 7.26 -33.43 -5.08
C ILE A 474 5.79 -33.75 -5.35
N ALA A 475 5.12 -34.51 -4.47
CA ALA A 475 3.70 -34.79 -4.56
C ALA A 475 2.82 -33.53 -4.45
N ALA A 476 3.25 -32.54 -3.65
CA ALA A 476 2.56 -31.27 -3.48
C ALA A 476 2.79 -30.27 -4.63
N PHE A 477 3.86 -30.45 -5.42
CA PHE A 477 4.37 -29.41 -6.33
C PHE A 477 3.38 -29.01 -7.43
N SER A 478 2.65 -29.96 -8.01
CA SER A 478 1.63 -29.68 -9.03
C SER A 478 0.54 -28.73 -8.51
N SER A 479 0.13 -28.93 -7.26
CA SER A 479 -0.86 -28.10 -6.55
C SER A 479 -0.35 -26.67 -6.35
N ILE A 480 0.92 -26.55 -5.95
CA ILE A 480 1.59 -25.25 -5.73
C ILE A 480 1.67 -24.46 -7.05
N LEU A 481 2.07 -25.11 -8.14
CA LEU A 481 2.16 -24.46 -9.46
C LEU A 481 0.82 -23.93 -9.95
N ARG A 482 -0.28 -24.67 -9.72
CA ARG A 482 -1.64 -24.19 -10.06
C ARG A 482 -2.00 -22.91 -9.31
N ILE A 483 -1.62 -22.82 -8.04
CA ILE A 483 -1.83 -21.60 -7.24
C ILE A 483 -0.98 -20.44 -7.77
N LEU A 484 0.23 -20.70 -8.28
CA LEU A 484 1.03 -19.66 -8.94
C LEU A 484 0.42 -19.15 -10.26
N LEU A 485 -0.38 -19.96 -10.98
CA LEU A 485 -1.15 -19.51 -12.16
C LEU A 485 -2.35 -18.65 -11.81
N SER A 486 -2.75 -18.67 -10.55
CA SER A 486 -3.92 -17.92 -10.16
C SER A 486 -3.68 -16.41 -10.23
N PRO A 487 -4.76 -15.63 -10.41
CA PRO A 487 -4.73 -14.19 -10.24
C PRO A 487 -4.25 -13.69 -8.86
N VAL A 488 -4.05 -14.55 -7.84
CA VAL A 488 -3.58 -14.13 -6.49
C VAL A 488 -2.29 -13.35 -6.60
N PHE A 489 -1.36 -13.82 -7.43
CA PHE A 489 -0.07 -13.18 -7.60
C PHE A 489 -0.08 -12.03 -8.60
N GLY A 490 -1.25 -11.63 -9.09
CA GLY A 490 -1.39 -10.48 -9.98
C GLY A 490 -0.84 -10.78 -11.38
N PRO A 491 -0.69 -9.74 -12.21
CA PRO A 491 -0.28 -9.90 -13.60
C PRO A 491 1.22 -10.18 -13.76
N ASN A 492 2.05 -9.99 -12.71
CA ASN A 492 3.50 -10.23 -12.76
C ASN A 492 3.97 -11.37 -11.83
N PRO A 493 3.84 -12.62 -12.28
CA PRO A 493 4.17 -13.80 -11.48
C PRO A 493 5.67 -14.03 -11.29
N THR A 494 6.53 -13.32 -12.06
CA THR A 494 7.99 -13.48 -11.97
C THR A 494 8.57 -12.87 -10.69
N ASN A 495 7.75 -12.18 -9.91
CA ASN A 495 8.14 -11.50 -8.70
C ASN A 495 7.76 -12.24 -7.40
N VAL A 496 7.59 -13.57 -7.48
CA VAL A 496 7.25 -14.44 -6.35
C VAL A 496 8.50 -15.05 -5.73
N ILE A 497 8.60 -14.97 -4.40
CA ILE A 497 9.67 -15.57 -3.60
C ILE A 497 9.08 -16.65 -2.69
N HIS A 498 9.72 -17.82 -2.63
CA HIS A 498 9.42 -18.84 -1.63
C HIS A 498 10.14 -18.48 -0.32
N LEU A 499 9.39 -18.14 0.73
CA LEU A 499 9.92 -17.68 2.00
C LEU A 499 10.39 -18.85 2.88
N TYR A 500 9.51 -19.82 3.09
CA TYR A 500 9.81 -21.01 3.87
C TYR A 500 8.84 -22.16 3.54
N ASN A 501 9.28 -23.37 3.84
CA ASN A 501 8.47 -24.57 3.94
C ASN A 501 8.75 -25.30 5.26
N LYS A 502 7.70 -25.80 5.91
CA LYS A 502 7.78 -26.57 7.14
C LYS A 502 6.95 -27.83 6.99
N THR A 503 7.60 -28.98 7.13
CA THR A 503 6.95 -30.30 7.02
C THR A 503 6.81 -30.92 8.40
N MET A 504 5.59 -31.29 8.76
CA MET A 504 5.23 -31.93 10.03
C MET A 504 4.68 -33.31 9.74
N LEU A 505 5.28 -34.35 10.31
CA LEU A 505 4.80 -35.72 10.19
C LEU A 505 3.78 -36.00 11.29
N ASN A 506 2.74 -36.76 10.96
CA ASN A 506 1.78 -37.19 11.96
C ASN A 506 2.38 -38.29 12.84
N ASP A 507 1.90 -38.40 14.07
CA ASP A 507 2.40 -39.41 15.03
C ASP A 507 2.18 -40.84 14.51
N GLY A 508 3.19 -41.70 14.73
CA GLY A 508 3.13 -43.11 14.33
C GLY A 508 3.31 -43.38 12.83
N VAL A 509 3.62 -42.36 12.02
CA VAL A 509 3.85 -42.53 10.58
C VAL A 509 5.18 -43.22 10.32
N VAL A 510 5.10 -44.42 9.74
CA VAL A 510 6.26 -45.13 9.19
C VAL A 510 6.71 -44.42 7.91
N GLY A 511 8.04 -44.23 7.76
CA GLY A 511 8.66 -43.56 6.61
C GLY A 511 8.15 -44.03 5.24
N LEU A 512 8.36 -43.19 4.22
CA LEU A 512 7.89 -43.47 2.86
C LEU A 512 8.61 -44.68 2.26
N HIS A 513 7.92 -45.39 1.38
CA HIS A 513 8.49 -46.51 0.63
C HIS A 513 8.24 -46.36 -0.87
N VAL A 514 9.11 -46.99 -1.66
CA VAL A 514 8.84 -47.22 -3.08
C VAL A 514 7.54 -48.03 -3.20
N GLY A 515 6.65 -47.58 -4.08
CA GLY A 515 5.29 -48.08 -4.26
C GLY A 515 4.21 -47.30 -3.50
N ASP A 516 4.57 -46.45 -2.54
CA ASP A 516 3.59 -45.59 -1.87
C ASP A 516 3.01 -44.57 -2.87
N SER A 517 1.70 -44.34 -2.77
CA SER A 517 0.98 -43.31 -3.52
C SER A 517 0.54 -42.20 -2.58
N ILE A 518 0.92 -40.96 -2.89
CA ILE A 518 0.73 -39.78 -2.05
C ILE A 518 -0.18 -38.80 -2.78
N ALA A 519 -1.33 -38.49 -2.20
CA ALA A 519 -2.21 -37.41 -2.64
C ALA A 519 -1.96 -36.15 -1.80
N ALA A 520 -2.11 -34.98 -2.42
CA ALA A 520 -1.99 -33.70 -1.74
C ALA A 520 -3.33 -32.95 -1.79
N ALA A 521 -3.72 -32.39 -0.64
CA ALA A 521 -4.84 -31.50 -0.49
C ALA A 521 -4.33 -30.13 -0.03
N VAL A 522 -4.63 -29.05 -0.76
CA VAL A 522 -4.13 -27.71 -0.44
C VAL A 522 -5.23 -26.80 0.08
N ARG A 523 -4.90 -25.99 1.08
CA ARG A 523 -5.76 -24.96 1.65
C ARG A 523 -5.00 -23.65 1.81
N ILE A 524 -5.64 -22.53 1.48
CA ILE A 524 -5.09 -21.20 1.77
C ILE A 524 -5.33 -20.87 3.25
N CYS A 525 -4.26 -20.67 4.02
CA CYS A 525 -4.34 -20.27 5.42
C CYS A 525 -4.25 -18.75 5.59
N ARG A 526 -3.42 -18.08 4.81
CA ARG A 526 -3.22 -16.63 4.94
C ARG A 526 -3.03 -16.01 3.57
N LEU A 527 -3.76 -14.95 3.28
CA LEU A 527 -3.50 -14.05 2.16
C LEU A 527 -3.63 -12.63 2.70
N GLU A 528 -2.51 -11.96 2.86
CA GLU A 528 -2.50 -10.61 3.44
C GLU A 528 -1.41 -9.73 2.84
N ASN A 529 -1.51 -8.43 3.12
CA ASN A 529 -0.47 -7.48 2.78
C ASN A 529 0.55 -7.38 3.92
N VAL A 530 1.83 -7.48 3.56
CA VAL A 530 3.00 -7.28 4.41
C VAL A 530 3.85 -6.13 3.83
N ALA A 531 4.83 -5.63 4.58
CA ALA A 531 5.63 -4.47 4.15
C ALA A 531 6.30 -4.61 2.76
N LEU A 532 6.65 -5.83 2.35
CA LEU A 532 7.34 -6.11 1.07
C LEU A 532 6.39 -6.47 -0.08
N GLY A 533 5.07 -6.53 0.15
CA GLY A 533 4.07 -6.93 -0.84
C GLY A 533 2.98 -7.80 -0.23
N LYS A 534 2.56 -8.86 -0.92
CA LYS A 534 1.52 -9.78 -0.43
C LYS A 534 2.09 -11.14 -0.08
N GLN A 535 1.73 -11.64 1.09
CA GLN A 535 2.13 -12.95 1.56
C GLN A 535 0.96 -13.93 1.44
N LEU A 536 1.23 -15.09 0.84
CA LEU A 536 0.34 -16.24 0.77
C LEU A 536 0.93 -17.38 1.61
N THR A 537 0.23 -17.82 2.64
CA THR A 537 0.57 -19.03 3.41
C THR A 537 -0.42 -20.13 3.05
N LEU A 538 0.12 -21.28 2.64
CA LEU A 538 -0.60 -22.49 2.27
C LEU A 538 -0.37 -23.57 3.31
N MET A 539 -1.41 -24.36 3.57
CA MET A 539 -1.31 -25.62 4.31
C MET A 539 -1.66 -26.76 3.36
N ILE A 540 -0.83 -27.78 3.33
CA ILE A 540 -0.94 -28.90 2.41
C ILE A 540 -0.99 -30.19 3.21
N THR A 541 -2.13 -30.86 3.20
CA THR A 541 -2.34 -32.15 3.85
C THR A 541 -1.97 -33.26 2.86
N LEU A 542 -1.07 -34.15 3.27
CA LEU A 542 -0.59 -35.25 2.45
C LEU A 542 -1.16 -36.58 2.94
N CYS A 543 -1.81 -37.30 2.03
CA CYS A 543 -2.50 -38.55 2.34
C CYS A 543 -1.86 -39.72 1.60
N ARG A 544 -1.54 -40.80 2.33
CA ARG A 544 -1.20 -42.11 1.77
C ARG A 544 -2.37 -43.04 1.98
N THR A 545 -2.92 -43.60 0.90
CA THR A 545 -4.07 -44.53 0.95
C THR A 545 -5.24 -44.00 1.79
N GLY A 546 -5.57 -42.71 1.66
CA GLY A 546 -6.64 -42.03 2.41
C GLY A 546 -6.28 -41.59 3.83
N GLN A 547 -5.13 -42.00 4.38
CA GLN A 547 -4.68 -41.59 5.71
C GLN A 547 -3.72 -40.40 5.62
N ALA A 548 -4.00 -39.33 6.38
CA ALA A 548 -3.09 -38.20 6.49
C ALA A 548 -1.78 -38.61 7.19
N ILE A 549 -0.66 -38.41 6.49
CA ILE A 549 0.68 -38.81 6.96
C ILE A 549 1.58 -37.61 7.27
N ALA A 550 1.32 -36.46 6.65
CA ALA A 550 2.13 -35.26 6.85
C ALA A 550 1.35 -34.01 6.48
N THR A 551 1.79 -32.88 7.02
CA THR A 551 1.29 -31.56 6.69
C THR A 551 2.47 -30.66 6.31
N ILE A 552 2.36 -29.93 5.20
CA ILE A 552 3.34 -28.92 4.79
C ILE A 552 2.72 -27.54 4.93
N GLU A 553 3.33 -26.69 5.76
CA GLU A 553 3.07 -25.26 5.77
C GLU A 553 4.08 -24.56 4.86
N MET A 554 3.63 -23.72 3.94
CA MET A 554 4.49 -23.02 3.00
C MET A 554 4.09 -21.55 2.87
N ALA A 555 5.07 -20.64 2.83
CA ALA A 555 4.81 -19.23 2.58
C ALA A 555 5.48 -18.73 1.30
N LEU A 556 4.72 -17.97 0.51
CA LEU A 556 5.12 -17.32 -0.72
C LEU A 556 4.91 -15.82 -0.60
N LEU A 557 5.81 -15.02 -1.14
CA LEU A 557 5.75 -13.56 -1.16
C LEU A 557 5.70 -13.06 -2.60
N GLY A 558 4.59 -12.44 -3.00
CA GLY A 558 4.52 -11.64 -4.22
C GLY A 558 5.01 -10.24 -3.91
N ARG A 559 6.22 -9.88 -4.37
CA ARG A 559 6.80 -8.56 -4.07
C ARG A 559 6.09 -7.45 -4.86
N SER A 560 6.04 -6.26 -4.27
CA SER A 560 5.54 -5.01 -4.90
C SER A 560 4.06 -5.01 -5.33
N ASP A 561 3.36 -6.11 -5.12
CA ASP A 561 1.94 -6.27 -5.34
C ASP A 561 1.21 -6.39 -4.02
N HIS A 562 0.09 -5.70 -3.89
CA HIS A 562 -0.79 -5.77 -2.73
C HIS A 562 -2.13 -6.32 -3.18
N VAL A 563 -2.73 -7.18 -2.36
CA VAL A 563 -4.08 -7.66 -2.59
C VAL A 563 -5.06 -6.62 -2.05
N ASP A 564 -6.22 -6.49 -2.71
CA ASP A 564 -7.33 -5.71 -2.16
C ASP A 564 -7.64 -6.21 -0.74
N ILE A 565 -7.73 -5.30 0.22
CA ILE A 565 -7.93 -5.64 1.62
C ILE A 565 -9.19 -6.49 1.84
N HIS A 566 -10.23 -6.30 1.02
CA HIS A 566 -11.46 -7.09 1.08
C HIS A 566 -11.28 -8.55 0.64
N LYS A 567 -10.19 -8.86 -0.07
CA LYS A 567 -9.81 -10.22 -0.48
C LYS A 567 -8.80 -10.86 0.47
N THR A 568 -8.35 -10.14 1.51
CA THR A 568 -7.45 -10.70 2.51
C THR A 568 -8.18 -11.67 3.41
N ILE A 569 -7.50 -12.75 3.76
CA ILE A 569 -8.03 -13.80 4.61
C ILE A 569 -6.96 -14.30 5.56
N ARG A 570 -7.36 -14.62 6.78
CA ARG A 570 -6.53 -15.29 7.77
C ARG A 570 -7.32 -16.44 8.40
N ARG A 571 -6.77 -17.64 8.33
CA ARG A 571 -7.31 -18.84 8.94
C ARG A 571 -6.30 -19.38 9.94
N HIS A 572 -6.79 -19.70 11.13
CA HIS A 572 -6.05 -20.45 12.13
C HIS A 572 -6.77 -21.78 12.28
N SER A 573 -6.04 -22.89 12.14
CA SER A 573 -6.63 -24.21 12.31
C SER A 573 -5.98 -24.98 13.44
N GLY A 574 -6.80 -25.66 14.24
CA GLY A 574 -6.35 -26.46 15.38
C GLY A 574 -5.70 -25.65 16.50
N LEU A 575 -6.17 -24.43 16.77
CA LEU A 575 -5.69 -23.64 17.91
C LEU A 575 -6.19 -24.27 19.21
N THR A 576 -5.28 -24.90 19.95
CA THR A 576 -5.59 -25.49 21.26
C THR A 576 -5.29 -24.52 22.40
N LEU A 577 -6.32 -24.15 23.16
CA LEU A 577 -6.22 -23.31 24.35
C LEU A 577 -6.79 -24.07 25.55
N THR A 578 -6.02 -24.21 26.63
CA THR A 578 -6.52 -24.72 27.90
C THR A 578 -6.73 -23.56 28.86
N ILE A 579 -7.89 -23.53 29.52
CA ILE A 579 -8.23 -22.56 30.57
C ILE A 579 -8.68 -23.30 31.82
N ALA A 580 -8.55 -22.65 32.98
CA ALA A 580 -9.10 -23.14 34.24
C ALA A 580 -9.89 -22.02 34.93
N LEU A 581 -11.18 -22.26 35.17
CA LEU A 581 -12.08 -21.26 35.77
C LEU A 581 -12.12 -21.42 37.29
N ALA A 582 -11.82 -20.37 38.05
CA ALA A 582 -11.60 -20.45 39.49
C ALA A 582 -12.89 -20.49 40.31
N THR A 583 -13.98 -19.92 39.81
CA THR A 583 -15.24 -19.80 40.55
C THR A 583 -16.44 -20.32 39.76
N ALA A 584 -17.52 -20.66 40.46
CA ALA A 584 -18.79 -21.00 39.83
C ALA A 584 -19.38 -19.84 39.01
N ALA A 585 -19.06 -18.59 39.38
CA ALA A 585 -19.48 -17.41 38.62
C ALA A 585 -18.77 -17.35 37.26
N ASP A 586 -17.47 -17.65 37.20
CA ASP A 586 -16.71 -17.68 35.94
C ASP A 586 -17.25 -18.76 34.98
N ILE A 587 -17.63 -19.92 35.54
CA ILE A 587 -18.28 -21.00 34.80
C ILE A 587 -19.62 -20.51 34.24
N ALA A 588 -20.50 -19.94 35.07
CA ALA A 588 -21.77 -19.39 34.61
C ALA A 588 -21.59 -18.32 33.51
N VAL A 589 -20.51 -17.54 33.55
CA VAL A 589 -20.18 -16.56 32.49
C VAL A 589 -19.80 -17.24 31.18
N LEU A 590 -19.07 -18.35 31.21
CA LEU A 590 -18.76 -19.15 30.01
C LEU A 590 -20.04 -19.78 29.44
N GLU A 591 -20.86 -20.38 30.30
CA GLU A 591 -22.12 -21.04 29.91
C GLU A 591 -23.16 -20.06 29.36
N ALA A 592 -23.11 -18.80 29.79
CA ALA A 592 -23.96 -17.73 29.27
C ALA A 592 -23.51 -17.19 27.91
N LYS A 593 -22.37 -17.64 27.36
CA LYS A 593 -21.93 -17.20 26.03
C LYS A 593 -22.74 -17.88 24.95
N GLU A 594 -23.35 -17.07 24.08
CA GLU A 594 -24.15 -17.56 22.94
C GLU A 594 -23.35 -18.47 21.99
N TRP A 595 -22.02 -18.29 21.93
CA TRP A 595 -21.15 -19.12 21.10
C TRP A 595 -20.73 -20.44 21.75
N PHE A 596 -21.03 -20.66 23.04
CA PHE A 596 -20.70 -21.89 23.76
C PHE A 596 -21.92 -22.81 23.81
N LEU A 597 -21.87 -23.90 23.04
CA LEU A 597 -23.01 -24.76 22.81
C LEU A 597 -22.81 -26.10 23.51
N TYR A 598 -23.49 -26.30 24.65
CA TYR A 598 -23.46 -27.59 25.33
C TYR A 598 -24.04 -28.69 24.46
N ARG A 599 -23.39 -29.86 24.49
CA ARG A 599 -23.95 -31.06 23.88
C ARG A 599 -25.04 -31.64 24.77
N GLU A 600 -26.12 -32.10 24.15
CA GLU A 600 -27.23 -32.76 24.87
C GLU A 600 -26.82 -34.06 25.57
N ASP A 601 -25.75 -34.72 25.09
CA ASP A 601 -25.19 -35.96 25.63
C ASP A 601 -24.03 -35.76 26.62
N ALA A 602 -23.76 -34.51 27.03
CA ALA A 602 -22.68 -34.20 27.96
C ALA A 602 -22.97 -34.81 29.35
N SER A 603 -22.12 -35.77 29.75
CA SER A 603 -22.28 -36.51 31.02
C SER A 603 -21.52 -35.91 32.21
N VAL A 604 -20.78 -34.81 31.98
CA VAL A 604 -19.89 -34.20 32.98
C VAL A 604 -20.04 -32.69 32.95
N ALA A 605 -20.39 -32.11 34.11
CA ALA A 605 -20.47 -30.67 34.30
C ALA A 605 -19.07 -30.07 34.59
N ILE A 606 -18.87 -28.82 34.17
CA ILE A 606 -17.65 -28.07 34.47
C ILE A 606 -17.64 -27.73 35.96
N THR A 607 -16.53 -27.99 36.66
CA THR A 607 -16.37 -27.61 38.07
C THR A 607 -15.16 -26.67 38.25
N PRO A 608 -15.16 -25.82 39.29
CA PRO A 608 -14.07 -24.86 39.49
C PRO A 608 -12.70 -25.53 39.57
N GLY A 609 -11.72 -24.98 38.86
CA GLY A 609 -10.34 -25.47 38.78
C GLY A 609 -10.13 -26.66 37.84
N MET A 610 -11.14 -27.08 37.07
CA MET A 610 -10.94 -28.06 36.00
C MET A 610 -10.30 -27.43 34.77
N ASP A 611 -9.39 -28.18 34.14
CA ASP A 611 -8.83 -27.83 32.84
C ASP A 611 -9.85 -28.07 31.73
N ILE A 612 -10.19 -27.01 31.02
CA ILE A 612 -11.10 -27.01 29.87
C ILE A 612 -10.26 -26.70 28.63
N GLU A 613 -10.19 -27.64 27.71
CA GLU A 613 -9.44 -27.57 26.47
C GLU A 613 -10.36 -27.21 25.30
N PHE A 614 -10.07 -26.06 24.67
CA PHE A 614 -10.73 -25.57 23.47
C PHE A 614 -9.83 -25.88 22.28
N CYS A 615 -10.37 -26.58 21.27
CA CYS A 615 -9.71 -26.80 19.99
C CYS A 615 -10.50 -26.04 18.92
N LEU A 616 -9.95 -24.91 18.46
CA LEU A 616 -10.66 -23.93 17.64
C LEU A 616 -10.07 -23.80 16.24
N ASP A 617 -10.96 -23.65 15.26
CA ASP A 617 -10.69 -23.19 13.90
C ASP A 617 -11.31 -21.80 13.73
N SER A 618 -10.52 -20.82 13.29
CA SER A 618 -10.97 -19.45 13.05
C SER A 618 -10.71 -19.01 11.62
N GLU A 619 -11.64 -18.28 11.03
CA GLU A 619 -11.50 -17.54 9.77
C GLU A 619 -11.81 -16.05 9.96
N TYR A 620 -10.92 -15.20 9.46
CA TYR A 620 -10.99 -13.75 9.54
C TYR A 620 -10.88 -13.14 8.14
N ARG A 621 -11.78 -12.21 7.81
CA ARG A 621 -11.71 -11.33 6.63
C ARG A 621 -11.65 -9.87 7.08
N PHE A 622 -11.16 -8.96 6.24
CA PHE A 622 -10.82 -7.59 6.68
C PHE A 622 -11.54 -6.50 5.87
N VAL A 623 -11.95 -5.43 6.57
CA VAL A 623 -12.36 -4.15 5.95
C VAL A 623 -11.16 -3.24 5.78
N LYS A 624 -10.32 -3.18 6.80
CA LYS A 624 -9.06 -2.45 6.84
C LYS A 624 -8.13 -3.12 7.85
N GLU A 625 -6.87 -2.70 7.89
CA GLU A 625 -5.92 -3.25 8.86
C GLU A 625 -6.44 -3.08 10.29
N GLY A 626 -6.48 -4.19 11.04
CA GLY A 626 -7.02 -4.24 12.40
C GLY A 626 -8.53 -4.23 12.54
N VAL A 627 -9.31 -4.24 11.45
CA VAL A 627 -10.79 -4.30 11.50
C VAL A 627 -11.30 -5.43 10.61
N TYR A 628 -11.95 -6.41 11.23
CA TYR A 628 -12.52 -7.55 10.56
C TYR A 628 -13.83 -7.19 9.87
N SER A 629 -14.05 -7.68 8.65
CA SER A 629 -15.34 -7.64 7.95
C SER A 629 -16.24 -8.80 8.36
N SER A 630 -15.63 -9.95 8.62
CA SER A 630 -16.28 -11.13 9.18
C SER A 630 -15.32 -11.93 10.04
N ILE A 631 -15.86 -12.53 11.10
CA ILE A 631 -15.19 -13.50 11.96
C ILE A 631 -16.05 -14.77 12.00
N SER A 632 -15.41 -15.93 11.85
CA SER A 632 -16.01 -17.23 12.12
C SER A 632 -15.05 -18.03 12.99
N THR A 633 -15.44 -18.38 14.21
CA THR A 633 -14.64 -19.23 15.10
C THR A 633 -15.50 -20.39 15.54
N THR A 634 -15.08 -21.60 15.16
CA THR A 634 -15.79 -22.85 15.44
C THR A 634 -14.85 -23.84 16.09
N GLY A 635 -15.34 -24.81 16.85
CA GLY A 635 -14.47 -25.84 17.39
C GLY A 635 -15.12 -26.70 18.44
N THR A 636 -14.30 -27.48 19.13
CA THR A 636 -14.73 -28.45 20.14
C THR A 636 -14.16 -28.08 21.51
N VAL A 637 -14.90 -28.39 22.56
CA VAL A 637 -14.53 -28.14 23.95
C VAL A 637 -14.51 -29.44 24.72
N ALA A 638 -13.34 -29.82 25.22
CA ALA A 638 -13.16 -31.03 26.00
C ALA A 638 -12.67 -30.72 27.41
N ILE A 639 -12.97 -31.62 28.34
CA ILE A 639 -12.41 -31.59 29.70
C ILE A 639 -11.48 -32.78 29.91
N GLY A 640 -10.43 -32.57 30.69
CA GLY A 640 -9.54 -33.64 31.13
C GLY A 640 -10.18 -34.46 32.25
N ALA A 641 -10.50 -35.73 32.02
CA ALA A 641 -10.92 -36.65 33.08
C ALA A 641 -9.71 -37.26 33.82
N ARG A 642 -9.89 -37.63 35.09
CA ARG A 642 -8.88 -38.39 35.87
C ARG A 642 -8.52 -39.68 35.11
N GLY A 643 -7.28 -39.79 34.63
CA GLY A 643 -6.78 -40.89 33.79
C GLY A 643 -6.36 -40.51 32.36
N GLY A 644 -6.39 -39.23 32.00
CA GLY A 644 -5.90 -38.74 30.70
C GLY A 644 -6.90 -38.86 29.54
N ARG A 645 -8.14 -39.30 29.83
CA ARG A 645 -9.22 -39.39 28.84
C ARG A 645 -9.88 -38.01 28.68
N ARG A 646 -9.97 -37.53 27.45
CA ARG A 646 -10.66 -36.27 27.11
C ARG A 646 -12.13 -36.55 26.84
N VAL A 647 -13.03 -35.78 27.46
CA VAL A 647 -14.48 -35.89 27.24
C VAL A 647 -14.94 -34.62 26.53
N HIS A 648 -15.51 -34.77 25.33
CA HIS A 648 -16.09 -33.68 24.56
C HIS A 648 -17.43 -33.26 25.19
N ILE A 649 -17.57 -32.00 25.59
CA ILE A 649 -18.71 -31.50 26.39
C ILE A 649 -19.52 -30.40 25.70
N ALA A 650 -18.90 -29.63 24.82
CA ALA A 650 -19.54 -28.51 24.14
C ALA A 650 -18.84 -28.22 22.81
N ASP A 651 -19.54 -27.57 21.91
CA ASP A 651 -19.01 -27.02 20.66
C ASP A 651 -18.94 -25.49 20.77
N VAL A 652 -18.04 -24.88 20.00
CA VAL A 652 -18.01 -23.44 19.79
C VAL A 652 -18.54 -23.14 18.39
N ASP A 653 -19.49 -22.21 18.28
CA ASP A 653 -19.92 -21.64 17.00
C ASP A 653 -20.15 -20.13 17.16
N TYR A 654 -19.17 -19.35 16.74
CA TYR A 654 -19.23 -17.90 16.72
C TYR A 654 -19.11 -17.40 15.28
N LYS A 655 -20.11 -16.64 14.82
CA LYS A 655 -20.07 -15.93 13.54
C LYS A 655 -20.52 -14.50 13.72
N TRP A 656 -19.74 -13.57 13.20
CA TRP A 656 -20.06 -12.15 13.28
C TRP A 656 -19.57 -11.38 12.07
N GLY A 657 -20.21 -10.24 11.81
CA GLY A 657 -19.80 -9.29 10.78
C GLY A 657 -18.63 -8.43 11.25
N THR A 658 -18.80 -7.12 11.18
CA THR A 658 -17.72 -6.17 11.46
C THR A 658 -17.35 -6.15 12.95
N ALA A 659 -16.07 -6.38 13.25
CA ALA A 659 -15.56 -6.40 14.62
C ALA A 659 -14.09 -5.99 14.70
N LEU A 660 -13.64 -5.52 15.85
CA LEU A 660 -12.23 -5.18 16.12
C LEU A 660 -11.43 -6.38 16.63
N LYS A 661 -12.11 -7.34 17.28
CA LYS A 661 -11.50 -8.49 17.95
C LYS A 661 -12.44 -9.68 17.88
N ASP A 662 -11.87 -10.87 18.02
CA ASP A 662 -12.62 -12.09 18.24
C ASP A 662 -12.93 -12.25 19.74
N PRO A 663 -14.21 -12.18 20.16
CA PRO A 663 -14.58 -12.29 21.55
C PRO A 663 -14.35 -13.68 22.14
N VAL A 664 -14.35 -14.75 21.33
CA VAL A 664 -14.03 -16.11 21.79
C VAL A 664 -12.56 -16.16 22.21
N ILE A 665 -11.67 -15.75 21.31
CA ILE A 665 -10.23 -15.75 21.58
C ILE A 665 -9.87 -14.77 22.69
N GLU A 666 -10.51 -13.60 22.75
CA GLU A 666 -10.29 -12.64 23.84
C GLU A 666 -10.74 -13.18 25.20
N PHE A 667 -11.88 -13.89 25.25
CA PHE A 667 -12.34 -14.53 26.48
C PHE A 667 -11.35 -15.58 26.96
N LEU A 668 -10.92 -16.48 26.08
CA LEU A 668 -9.99 -17.56 26.43
C LEU A 668 -8.61 -17.01 26.85
N ALA A 669 -8.13 -15.94 26.19
CA ALA A 669 -6.86 -15.33 26.55
C ALA A 669 -6.86 -14.67 27.94
N LYS A 670 -8.02 -14.23 28.46
CA LYS A 670 -8.15 -13.66 29.82
C LYS A 670 -8.15 -14.73 30.92
N HIS A 671 -8.44 -15.98 30.57
CA HIS A 671 -8.59 -17.10 31.52
C HIS A 671 -7.54 -18.21 31.32
N ARG A 672 -6.53 -17.93 30.49
CA ARG A 672 -5.24 -18.64 30.50
C ARG A 672 -4.41 -18.13 31.66
#